data_AF-A0A2T9JPD4-F1
#
_entry.id   AF-A0A2T9JPD4-F1
#
_cell.length_a   1.000
_cell.length_b   1.000
_cell.length_c   1.000
_cell.angle_alpha   90.00
_cell.angle_beta   90.00
_cell.angle_gamma   90.00
#
_symmetry.space_group_name_H-M   'P 1'
#
loop_
_entity.id
_entity.type
_entity.pdbx_description
1 polymer ?
#
loop_
_entity_poly.entity_id
_entity_poly.type
_entity_poly.pdbx_seq_one_letter_code
_entity_poly.pdbx_strand_id
1 'polypeptide(L)'
;MGLPGLAALPARAGAAPRATEPAPVDGYRLDFRAARLFQNGQDAGALTAMPGLVIRAAGGLALGPTGRLLPFADGHLRQHAQAGLLIEPASRNLCASFNAAPTTSLGWSAGATVSLKVMDARDELYAAQDPATGDYLFRDLLDQGVMNGMVLEAYNSGSASAAVTAAGVAGVGVKHTLSAWTRCVAGSGDLRLTGGAAGPAYSQAYWARVERAGLTPTSASQGLTMAIHAKARIRWILHQLEPGAVATSPIVVAGASVGRAADELAIDNASLFGQPFTIVADTHIRRAGDIARRWITVSGGDEEIAVTRSADNALTLTGAGAVHDTTVAPRIPRIHGPGGARVALQVRPQGRVLSVGGANAHDAFNTFPAKLSRLTLGARPDGSEPLAGWFRSLDIRGLVDPRELKLASAPPADAMAHDIVRYLDPKGSDTADGLTPATAWATLGKAAAPATALPSGVHLLLRRGGTWPEILSPPSDWCTVSAYGEGARPIVGVGQDYGCDENNKSGFRIEGLHLRDWKLKGFNNYGFNSHMLWDCEIGPIAAGQAETNRGGVTSRNFRNFYIGACHVHDVIGDDVFLQTTKGGWVISEGNRYDPANGAEADNFQLSDNQGARVRLSGDQYDMRGASSGKGCVVVTGNAGTVIEDFVAYGLNFCIGLNGDNMVVRRGRMSSARLNAYSWGVGVGESTGVRQHLYEDLVISDCNRGVSISGIGGGVNSGPDRADITVRRVTVQNCQTGLWIDRPTSGDLSGVSFVDCAVNVDNRTTAMPADSQAESLTLPQSY
;
A
#
# COMPACT_ATOMS: atom_id res chain seq x y z
N MET A 1 -40.18 31.29 61.54
CA MET A 1 -40.67 30.33 60.53
C MET A 1 -40.02 30.77 59.21
N GLY A 2 -39.01 30.16 58.59
CA GLY A 2 -38.67 28.76 58.28
C GLY A 2 -38.38 28.69 56.76
N LEU A 3 -37.15 28.33 56.34
CA LEU A 3 -36.71 28.04 54.93
C LEU A 3 -37.36 26.72 54.40
N PRO A 4 -37.23 26.21 53.13
CA PRO A 4 -36.27 26.47 52.01
C PRO A 4 -36.82 26.34 50.54
N GLY A 5 -35.95 26.41 49.49
CA GLY A 5 -36.16 25.66 48.23
C GLY A 5 -35.61 26.23 46.89
N LEU A 6 -34.32 26.03 46.60
CA LEU A 6 -33.72 26.10 45.26
C LEU A 6 -34.19 24.93 44.37
N ALA A 7 -34.48 25.18 43.09
CA ALA A 7 -34.37 24.17 42.04
C ALA A 7 -33.74 24.81 40.79
N ALA A 8 -32.49 24.41 40.53
CA ALA A 8 -31.77 24.70 39.30
C ALA A 8 -32.47 24.04 38.10
N LEU A 9 -32.69 24.82 37.03
CA LEU A 9 -33.03 24.24 35.73
C LEU A 9 -31.81 23.44 35.24
N PRO A 10 -31.98 22.15 34.87
CA PRO A 10 -30.88 21.37 34.36
C PRO A 10 -30.38 21.98 33.06
N ALA A 11 -29.07 22.17 32.99
CA ALA A 11 -28.35 22.48 31.77
C ALA A 11 -28.81 21.53 30.66
N ARG A 12 -29.20 22.09 29.50
CA ARG A 12 -29.29 21.30 28.27
C ARG A 12 -27.91 20.68 28.06
N ALA A 13 -27.81 19.38 28.36
CA ALA A 13 -26.74 18.55 27.83
C ALA A 13 -26.77 18.76 26.31
N GLY A 14 -25.74 19.44 25.78
CA GLY A 14 -25.51 19.46 24.35
C GLY A 14 -25.49 18.01 23.90
N ALA A 15 -26.40 17.66 23.00
CA ALA A 15 -26.46 16.32 22.44
C ALA A 15 -25.05 15.93 21.98
N ALA A 16 -24.54 14.79 22.44
CA ALA A 16 -23.36 14.17 21.86
C ALA A 16 -23.58 14.12 20.34
N PRO A 17 -22.59 14.46 19.50
CA PRO A 17 -22.74 14.32 18.06
C PRO A 17 -23.02 12.85 17.73
N ARG A 18 -24.30 12.51 17.51
CA ARG A 18 -24.77 11.31 16.80
C ARG A 18 -24.76 11.67 15.30
N ALA A 19 -24.26 10.89 14.35
CA ALA A 19 -23.81 9.50 14.37
C ALA A 19 -22.52 9.37 13.54
N THR A 20 -21.53 8.66 14.10
CA THR A 20 -20.44 8.03 13.34
C THR A 20 -21.05 6.93 12.47
N GLU A 21 -20.44 6.63 11.33
CA GLU A 21 -20.87 5.52 10.45
C GLU A 21 -21.22 4.26 11.24
N PRO A 22 -22.17 3.44 10.76
CA PRO A 22 -22.47 2.17 11.41
C PRO A 22 -21.18 1.35 11.58
N ALA A 23 -21.02 0.75 12.76
CA ALA A 23 -19.92 -0.17 13.02
C ALA A 23 -19.97 -1.33 12.01
N PRO A 24 -18.80 -1.87 11.61
CA PRO A 24 -18.78 -3.01 10.70
C PRO A 24 -19.56 -4.17 11.32
N VAL A 25 -20.30 -4.88 10.48
CA VAL A 25 -21.13 -6.03 10.90
C VAL A 25 -20.28 -7.23 11.35
N ASP A 26 -18.98 -7.21 11.03
CA ASP A 26 -17.99 -8.19 11.40
C ASP A 26 -16.76 -7.55 12.07
N GLY A 27 -16.13 -8.27 12.99
CA GLY A 27 -14.90 -7.85 13.65
C GLY A 27 -15.13 -6.83 14.77
N TYR A 28 -14.18 -5.91 14.93
CA TYR A 28 -14.15 -4.91 16.00
C TYR A 28 -14.13 -3.49 15.44
N ARG A 29 -14.83 -2.58 16.12
CA ARG A 29 -14.62 -1.12 16.00
C ARG A 29 -14.32 -0.52 17.36
N LEU A 30 -13.18 0.14 17.47
CA LEU A 30 -12.84 0.99 18.61
C LEU A 30 -13.22 2.43 18.22
N ASP A 31 -14.28 2.96 18.81
CA ASP A 31 -14.67 4.37 18.64
C ASP A 31 -14.05 5.20 19.77
N PHE A 32 -12.98 5.93 19.44
CA PHE A 32 -12.24 6.74 20.40
C PHE A 32 -12.96 8.05 20.77
N ARG A 33 -13.93 8.51 19.97
CA ARG A 33 -14.75 9.67 20.31
C ARG A 33 -15.79 9.30 21.35
N ALA A 34 -16.45 8.16 21.17
CA ALA A 34 -17.46 7.66 22.10
C ALA A 34 -16.86 6.92 23.31
N ALA A 35 -15.56 6.57 23.26
CA ALA A 35 -14.93 5.64 24.19
C ALA A 35 -15.67 4.29 24.27
N ARG A 36 -16.13 3.79 23.13
CA ARG A 36 -16.90 2.55 22.99
C ARG A 36 -16.21 1.52 22.13
N LEU A 37 -16.36 0.26 22.50
CA LEU A 37 -16.04 -0.89 21.69
C LEU A 37 -17.32 -1.41 21.04
N PHE A 38 -17.25 -1.69 19.75
CA PHE A 38 -18.26 -2.46 19.04
C PHE A 38 -17.66 -3.77 18.56
N GLN A 39 -18.44 -4.85 18.67
CA GLN A 39 -18.09 -6.17 18.15
C GLN A 39 -19.24 -6.65 17.26
N ASN A 40 -18.94 -6.98 16.00
CA ASN A 40 -19.92 -7.42 15.01
C ASN A 40 -21.16 -6.49 14.94
N GLY A 41 -20.91 -5.18 14.88
CA GLY A 41 -21.93 -4.14 14.81
C GLY A 41 -22.64 -3.83 16.14
N GLN A 42 -22.44 -4.60 17.20
CA GLN A 42 -23.10 -4.42 18.50
C GLN A 42 -22.20 -3.67 19.49
N ASP A 43 -22.77 -2.77 20.30
CA ASP A 43 -22.03 -2.11 21.40
C ASP A 43 -21.62 -3.17 22.43
N ALA A 44 -20.31 -3.39 22.55
CA ALA A 44 -19.68 -4.35 23.44
C ALA A 44 -19.14 -3.69 24.72
N GLY A 45 -19.43 -2.39 24.94
CA GLY A 45 -19.11 -1.66 26.16
C GLY A 45 -17.92 -0.70 26.01
N ALA A 46 -17.10 -0.62 27.06
CA ALA A 46 -15.97 0.31 27.10
C ALA A 46 -14.83 -0.14 26.18
N LEU A 47 -14.02 0.80 25.67
CA LEU A 47 -12.83 0.49 24.86
C LEU A 47 -11.91 -0.54 25.51
N THR A 48 -11.72 -0.46 26.83
CA THR A 48 -10.86 -1.36 27.61
C THR A 48 -11.32 -2.81 27.63
N ALA A 49 -12.52 -3.11 27.12
CA ALA A 49 -12.98 -4.49 26.94
C ALA A 49 -12.32 -5.21 25.74
N MET A 50 -11.62 -4.47 24.86
CA MET A 50 -10.94 -5.06 23.71
C MET A 50 -9.78 -5.96 24.17
N PRO A 51 -9.76 -7.26 23.81
CA PRO A 51 -8.67 -8.16 24.21
C PRO A 51 -7.31 -7.70 23.70
N GLY A 52 -6.32 -7.64 24.59
CA GLY A 52 -4.94 -7.26 24.28
C GLY A 52 -4.72 -5.76 24.08
N LEU A 53 -5.74 -4.91 24.27
CA LEU A 53 -5.61 -3.47 24.11
C LEU A 53 -4.74 -2.85 25.22
N VAL A 54 -3.73 -2.09 24.80
CA VAL A 54 -2.86 -1.28 25.64
C VAL A 54 -3.02 0.17 25.20
N ILE A 55 -3.52 1.01 26.11
CA ILE A 55 -3.50 2.47 25.94
C ILE A 55 -2.73 3.09 27.09
N ARG A 56 -1.67 3.82 26.78
CA ARG A 56 -0.94 4.67 27.74
C ARG A 56 -1.02 6.11 27.28
N ALA A 57 -1.23 7.03 28.22
CA ALA A 57 -1.25 8.44 27.93
C ALA A 57 -0.40 9.19 28.95
N ALA A 58 0.26 10.24 28.48
CA ALA A 58 1.12 11.06 29.33
C ALA A 58 0.35 12.14 30.12
N GLY A 59 -0.93 12.37 29.84
CA GLY A 59 -1.68 13.54 30.33
C GLY A 59 -1.14 14.87 29.76
N GLY A 60 -1.47 15.98 30.40
CA GLY A 60 -1.02 17.32 30.01
C GLY A 60 -1.90 17.99 28.94
N LEU A 61 -1.35 18.94 28.20
CA LEU A 61 -2.11 19.66 27.16
C LEU A 61 -2.17 18.86 25.86
N ALA A 62 -3.28 19.00 25.15
CA ALA A 62 -3.49 18.49 23.80
C ALA A 62 -3.93 19.62 22.89
N LEU A 63 -3.34 19.72 21.70
CA LEU A 63 -3.83 20.63 20.68
C LEU A 63 -4.83 19.90 19.77
N GLY A 64 -6.09 20.28 19.90
CA GLY A 64 -7.21 19.71 19.15
C GLY A 64 -7.14 20.01 17.65
N PRO A 65 -7.92 19.27 16.82
CA PRO A 65 -8.00 19.49 15.37
C PRO A 65 -8.41 20.91 14.96
N THR A 66 -9.20 21.60 15.80
CA THR A 66 -9.74 22.93 15.52
C THR A 66 -8.87 24.08 16.02
N GLY A 67 -7.69 23.79 16.59
CA GLY A 67 -6.81 24.78 17.21
C GLY A 67 -7.05 24.99 18.72
N ARG A 68 -8.16 24.48 19.26
CA ARG A 68 -8.47 24.51 20.71
C ARG A 68 -7.46 23.71 21.54
N LEU A 69 -7.00 24.27 22.66
CA LEU A 69 -6.16 23.55 23.63
C LEU A 69 -7.03 22.89 24.70
N LEU A 70 -6.76 21.61 24.93
CA LEU A 70 -7.52 20.76 25.85
C LEU A 70 -6.58 20.28 26.97
N PRO A 71 -6.87 20.57 28.25
CA PRO A 71 -6.08 20.09 29.38
C PRO A 71 -6.56 18.71 29.85
N PHE A 72 -5.59 17.84 30.16
CA PHE A 72 -5.81 16.51 30.73
C PHE A 72 -4.95 16.36 31.98
N ALA A 73 -5.51 15.74 33.02
CA ALA A 73 -4.73 15.41 34.21
C ALA A 73 -3.59 14.43 33.86
N ASP A 74 -2.51 14.49 34.62
CA ASP A 74 -1.36 13.60 34.44
C ASP A 74 -1.80 12.13 34.54
N GLY A 75 -1.33 11.31 33.59
CA GLY A 75 -1.69 9.88 33.50
C GLY A 75 -3.09 9.58 32.96
N HIS A 76 -3.91 10.59 32.64
CA HIS A 76 -5.21 10.37 32.00
C HIS A 76 -5.09 10.30 30.47
N LEU A 77 -5.99 9.53 29.86
CA LEU A 77 -6.14 9.44 28.42
C LEU A 77 -6.45 10.83 27.83
N ARG A 78 -5.66 11.24 26.84
CA ARG A 78 -5.92 12.44 26.04
C ARG A 78 -6.99 12.14 24.99
N GLN A 79 -8.18 11.81 25.48
CA GLN A 79 -9.34 11.42 24.70
C GLN A 79 -10.43 12.49 24.77
N HIS A 80 -10.96 12.90 23.62
CA HIS A 80 -11.96 13.96 23.54
C HIS A 80 -13.07 13.61 22.55
N ALA A 81 -14.33 13.89 22.91
CA ALA A 81 -15.50 13.47 22.14
C ALA A 81 -15.55 14.00 20.70
N GLN A 82 -14.92 15.15 20.43
CA GLN A 82 -14.88 15.72 19.07
C GLN A 82 -13.64 15.28 18.28
N ALA A 83 -12.56 14.90 18.96
CA ALA A 83 -11.26 14.69 18.33
C ALA A 83 -10.87 13.20 18.24
N GLY A 84 -11.21 12.39 19.25
CA GLY A 84 -10.78 11.00 19.41
C GLY A 84 -9.69 10.87 20.47
N LEU A 85 -8.75 9.96 20.27
CA LEU A 85 -7.60 9.71 21.14
C LEU A 85 -6.33 10.33 20.52
N LEU A 86 -5.65 11.21 21.24
CA LEU A 86 -4.38 11.79 20.80
C LEU A 86 -3.23 10.79 21.00
N ILE A 87 -2.40 10.62 19.98
CA ILE A 87 -1.14 9.88 20.04
C ILE A 87 0.00 10.80 19.62
N GLU A 88 0.97 11.00 20.51
CA GLU A 88 2.20 11.76 20.27
C GLU A 88 3.42 11.04 20.85
N PRO A 89 4.61 11.19 20.23
CA PRO A 89 5.86 10.64 20.74
C PRO A 89 6.24 11.28 22.08
N ALA A 90 7.22 10.68 22.76
CA ALA A 90 7.90 11.33 23.87
C ALA A 90 8.55 12.64 23.38
N SER A 91 8.49 13.68 24.20
CA SER A 91 9.10 14.98 23.90
C SER A 91 9.52 15.69 25.19
N ARG A 92 10.27 16.79 25.07
CA ARG A 92 10.73 17.61 26.20
C ARG A 92 10.74 19.06 25.80
N ASN A 93 10.14 19.94 26.61
CA ASN A 93 10.36 21.37 26.46
C ASN A 93 11.65 21.75 27.20
N LEU A 94 12.65 22.21 26.45
CA LEU A 94 13.97 22.57 26.95
C LEU A 94 14.01 23.96 27.58
N CYS A 95 12.93 24.75 27.48
CA CYS A 95 12.87 26.08 28.07
C CYS A 95 12.88 26.02 29.61
N ALA A 96 13.72 26.84 30.24
CA ALA A 96 13.81 27.03 31.69
C ALA A 96 13.14 28.36 32.10
N SER A 97 11.82 28.42 31.90
CA SER A 97 10.98 29.60 32.15
C SER A 97 9.55 29.15 32.47
N PHE A 98 8.64 30.10 32.74
CA PHE A 98 7.22 29.83 32.95
C PHE A 98 6.47 30.11 31.66
N ASN A 99 6.00 29.06 30.97
CA ASN A 99 5.39 29.23 29.63
C ASN A 99 3.86 29.29 29.64
N ALA A 100 3.18 28.65 30.58
CA ALA A 100 1.71 28.66 30.64
C ALA A 100 1.14 29.70 31.63
N ALA A 101 1.85 29.96 32.71
CA ALA A 101 1.44 30.87 33.77
C ALA A 101 2.61 31.77 34.23
N PRO A 102 3.12 32.66 33.36
CA PRO A 102 4.24 33.52 33.71
C PRO A 102 3.85 34.48 34.84
N THR A 103 4.72 34.60 35.84
CA THR A 103 4.63 35.61 36.92
C THR A 103 5.83 36.54 36.93
N THR A 104 6.88 36.19 36.17
CA THR A 104 8.13 36.92 36.05
C THR A 104 8.71 36.72 34.65
N SER A 105 9.61 37.62 34.22
CA SER A 105 10.44 37.47 33.02
C SER A 105 11.73 36.66 33.28
N LEU A 106 11.90 36.11 34.47
CA LEU A 106 13.04 35.23 34.79
C LEU A 106 13.11 34.06 33.79
N GLY A 107 14.33 33.73 33.36
CA GLY A 107 14.55 32.73 32.31
C GLY A 107 14.48 33.31 30.90
N TRP A 108 14.50 34.64 30.75
CA TRP A 108 14.65 35.32 29.46
C TRP A 108 15.77 36.36 29.49
N SER A 109 16.47 36.48 28.36
CA SER A 109 17.39 37.59 28.08
C SER A 109 16.83 38.44 26.95
N ALA A 110 16.86 39.77 27.11
CA ALA A 110 16.38 40.71 26.12
C ALA A 110 17.53 41.59 25.61
N GLY A 111 17.54 41.89 24.32
CA GLY A 111 18.47 42.86 23.73
C GLY A 111 18.26 44.27 24.30
N ALA A 112 19.31 45.10 24.26
CA ALA A 112 19.32 46.41 24.93
C ALA A 112 18.19 47.38 24.53
N THR A 113 17.62 47.25 23.32
CA THR A 113 16.53 48.10 22.82
C THR A 113 15.13 47.55 23.13
N VAL A 114 15.03 46.39 23.78
CA VAL A 114 13.79 45.67 24.02
C VAL A 114 13.38 45.77 25.49
N SER A 115 12.18 46.30 25.74
CA SER A 115 11.54 46.17 27.04
C SER A 115 10.75 44.84 27.09
N LEU A 116 11.11 43.94 28.00
CA LEU A 116 10.40 42.68 28.27
C LEU A 116 9.68 42.78 29.62
N LYS A 117 8.40 42.43 29.65
CA LYS A 117 7.60 42.39 30.89
C LYS A 117 6.54 41.29 30.85
N VAL A 118 6.02 40.95 32.02
CA VAL A 118 4.79 40.17 32.15
C VAL A 118 3.60 41.13 32.21
N MET A 119 2.52 40.80 31.52
CA MET A 119 1.32 41.62 31.39
C MET A 119 0.07 40.77 31.62
N ASP A 120 -0.95 41.34 32.25
CA ASP A 120 -2.28 40.74 32.31
C ASP A 120 -2.96 40.85 30.94
N ALA A 121 -3.33 39.69 30.40
CA ALA A 121 -4.09 39.56 29.16
C ALA A 121 -5.25 38.56 29.34
N ARG A 122 -5.79 38.41 30.57
CA ARG A 122 -6.80 37.40 30.89
C ARG A 122 -8.02 37.48 29.97
N ASP A 123 -8.63 38.65 29.86
CA ASP A 123 -9.84 38.85 29.04
C ASP A 123 -9.55 38.60 27.55
N GLU A 124 -8.37 39.03 27.09
CA GLU A 124 -7.92 38.81 25.72
C GLU A 124 -7.74 37.33 25.40
N LEU A 125 -7.09 36.57 26.29
CA LEU A 125 -6.92 35.12 26.15
C LEU A 125 -8.26 34.37 26.26
N TYR A 126 -9.17 34.85 27.12
CA TYR A 126 -10.49 34.24 27.31
C TYR A 126 -11.42 34.42 26.10
N ALA A 127 -11.24 35.52 25.37
CA ALA A 127 -11.94 35.83 24.13
C ALA A 127 -11.20 35.33 22.87
N ALA A 128 -9.98 34.83 22.99
CA ALA A 128 -9.18 34.39 21.86
C ALA A 128 -9.82 33.16 21.18
N GLN A 129 -10.11 33.32 19.88
CA GLN A 129 -10.68 32.27 19.04
C GLN A 129 -9.77 31.98 17.85
N ASP A 130 -9.78 30.73 17.40
CA ASP A 130 -9.22 30.38 16.10
C ASP A 130 -10.09 31.02 14.99
N PRO A 131 -9.54 31.85 14.10
CA PRO A 131 -10.34 32.52 13.08
C PRO A 131 -10.98 31.58 12.05
N ALA A 132 -10.42 30.38 11.85
CA ALA A 132 -10.93 29.41 10.88
C ALA A 132 -12.09 28.59 11.46
N THR A 133 -12.08 28.30 12.76
CA THR A 133 -13.09 27.43 13.39
C THR A 133 -14.05 28.16 14.32
N GLY A 134 -13.66 29.33 14.83
CA GLY A 134 -14.39 30.08 15.86
C GLY A 134 -14.25 29.49 17.27
N ASP A 135 -13.49 28.41 17.44
CA ASP A 135 -13.31 27.76 18.74
C ASP A 135 -12.41 28.59 19.66
N TYR A 136 -12.76 28.63 20.94
CA TYR A 136 -11.94 29.28 21.96
C TYR A 136 -10.63 28.53 22.17
N LEU A 137 -9.52 29.26 22.13
CA LEU A 137 -8.17 28.70 22.13
C LEU A 137 -7.72 28.30 23.54
N PHE A 138 -7.93 29.17 24.52
CA PHE A 138 -7.33 29.05 25.87
C PHE A 138 -8.35 28.94 27.01
N ARG A 139 -9.66 29.05 26.72
CA ARG A 139 -10.70 29.16 27.75
C ARG A 139 -10.63 28.02 28.78
N ASP A 140 -10.53 26.78 28.32
CA ASP A 140 -10.45 25.62 29.20
C ASP A 140 -9.22 25.65 30.11
N LEU A 141 -8.09 26.16 29.62
CA LEU A 141 -6.85 26.27 30.39
C LEU A 141 -6.95 27.34 31.47
N LEU A 142 -7.67 28.44 31.21
CA LEU A 142 -7.93 29.51 32.18
C LEU A 142 -8.93 29.06 33.24
N ASP A 143 -10.00 28.38 32.85
CA ASP A 143 -11.04 27.88 33.75
C ASP A 143 -10.49 26.79 34.69
N GLN A 144 -9.58 25.95 34.20
CA GLN A 144 -8.92 24.91 35.00
C GLN A 144 -7.66 25.38 35.74
N GLY A 145 -7.30 26.66 35.64
CA GLY A 145 -6.16 27.24 36.35
C GLY A 145 -4.78 26.80 35.83
N VAL A 146 -4.71 26.16 34.66
CA VAL A 146 -3.43 25.85 34.00
C VAL A 146 -2.73 27.13 33.51
N MET A 147 -3.52 28.11 33.07
CA MET A 147 -3.06 29.45 32.72
C MET A 147 -3.55 30.46 33.77
N ASN A 148 -2.71 31.42 34.12
CA ASN A 148 -3.05 32.49 35.07
C ASN A 148 -3.62 33.76 34.40
N GLY A 149 -3.70 33.79 33.06
CA GLY A 149 -4.13 34.98 32.30
C GLY A 149 -3.00 35.97 31.99
N MET A 150 -1.78 35.72 32.48
CA MET A 150 -0.62 36.55 32.21
C MET A 150 0.12 36.08 30.96
N VAL A 151 0.74 37.01 30.24
CA VAL A 151 1.56 36.75 29.05
C VAL A 151 2.87 37.51 29.10
N LEU A 152 3.84 37.11 28.28
CA LEU A 152 5.06 37.88 28.05
C LEU A 152 4.80 38.91 26.95
N GLU A 153 5.21 40.16 27.15
CA GLU A 153 5.16 41.23 26.16
C GLU A 153 6.56 41.81 25.95
N ALA A 154 6.99 41.88 24.69
CA ALA A 154 8.19 42.61 24.29
C ALA A 154 7.84 43.76 23.36
N TYR A 155 8.50 44.90 23.57
CA TYR A 155 8.48 46.04 22.65
C TYR A 155 9.89 46.43 22.28
N ASN A 156 10.18 46.47 20.97
CA ASN A 156 11.48 46.90 20.46
C ASN A 156 11.42 48.38 20.06
N SER A 157 12.06 49.24 20.85
CA SER A 157 12.14 50.67 20.57
C SER A 157 13.17 51.03 19.48
N GLY A 158 14.01 50.08 19.07
CA GLY A 158 15.09 50.27 18.10
C GLY A 158 14.61 50.39 16.65
N SER A 159 15.56 50.74 15.77
CA SER A 159 15.38 50.82 14.31
C SER A 159 15.69 49.52 13.57
N ALA A 160 16.20 48.50 14.27
CA ALA A 160 16.51 47.17 13.75
C ALA A 160 15.89 46.09 14.62
N SER A 161 15.78 44.86 14.10
CA SER A 161 15.28 43.71 14.86
C SER A 161 16.18 43.40 16.06
N ALA A 162 15.56 43.06 17.18
CA ALA A 162 16.26 42.70 18.42
C ALA A 162 15.71 41.40 18.99
N ALA A 163 16.56 40.66 19.71
CA ALA A 163 16.26 39.31 20.18
C ALA A 163 15.76 39.30 21.63
N VAL A 164 14.82 38.40 21.91
CA VAL A 164 14.44 37.95 23.24
C VAL A 164 14.61 36.43 23.29
N THR A 165 15.50 35.93 24.14
CA THR A 165 15.94 34.51 24.12
C THR A 165 15.59 33.83 25.43
N ALA A 166 14.93 32.68 25.34
CA ALA A 166 14.61 31.86 26.50
C ALA A 166 15.85 31.11 26.99
N ALA A 167 15.98 30.97 28.31
CA ALA A 167 16.91 30.05 28.92
C ALA A 167 16.53 28.61 28.55
N GLY A 168 17.54 27.77 28.32
CA GLY A 168 17.36 26.44 27.74
C GLY A 168 18.09 26.32 26.40
N VAL A 169 18.94 25.30 26.27
CA VAL A 169 19.80 25.11 25.10
C VAL A 169 19.31 23.94 24.26
N ALA A 170 19.45 24.08 22.95
CA ALA A 170 19.17 23.04 21.97
C ALA A 170 20.38 22.09 21.87
N GLY A 171 20.10 20.81 21.62
CA GLY A 171 21.13 19.81 21.34
C GLY A 171 21.80 20.00 19.98
N VAL A 172 23.12 19.92 19.93
CA VAL A 172 23.91 20.06 18.69
C VAL A 172 23.71 18.84 17.79
N GLY A 173 23.54 19.07 16.48
CA GLY A 173 23.51 18.00 15.48
C GLY A 173 22.20 17.20 15.42
N VAL A 174 21.22 17.45 16.29
CA VAL A 174 19.91 16.80 16.27
C VAL A 174 18.80 17.80 15.91
N LYS A 175 17.73 17.29 15.28
CA LYS A 175 16.60 18.13 14.85
C LYS A 175 15.87 18.71 16.06
N HIS A 176 15.41 19.94 15.95
CA HIS A 176 14.63 20.68 16.95
C HIS A 176 13.47 21.42 16.30
N THR A 177 12.44 21.67 17.11
CA THR A 177 11.28 22.46 16.73
C THR A 177 11.02 23.56 17.76
N LEU A 178 10.70 24.75 17.25
CA LEU A 178 10.30 25.91 18.03
C LEU A 178 8.80 26.12 17.85
N SER A 179 8.09 26.44 18.92
CA SER A 179 6.73 26.97 18.80
C SER A 179 6.41 27.97 19.90
N ALA A 180 5.47 28.87 19.63
CA ALA A 180 4.86 29.74 20.63
C ALA A 180 3.49 30.19 20.13
N TRP A 181 2.55 30.42 21.05
CA TRP A 181 1.34 31.17 20.71
C TRP A 181 1.69 32.65 20.76
N THR A 182 1.48 33.36 19.66
CA THR A 182 1.87 34.77 19.55
C THR A 182 0.73 35.63 19.03
N ARG A 183 0.79 36.91 19.42
CA ARG A 183 -0.04 37.98 18.89
C ARG A 183 0.81 39.22 18.69
N CYS A 184 0.73 39.82 17.50
CA CYS A 184 1.36 41.10 17.21
C CYS A 184 0.39 42.24 17.56
N VAL A 185 0.74 43.03 18.57
CA VAL A 185 0.03 44.28 18.89
C VAL A 185 0.41 45.37 17.89
N ALA A 186 1.67 45.35 17.44
CA ALA A 186 2.17 46.19 16.35
C ALA A 186 3.37 45.51 15.67
N GLY A 187 3.54 45.73 14.37
CA GLY A 187 4.68 45.22 13.61
C GLY A 187 4.66 43.70 13.42
N SER A 188 5.85 43.09 13.45
CA SER A 188 6.04 41.67 13.16
C SER A 188 7.22 41.08 13.95
N GLY A 189 7.36 39.77 13.93
CA GLY A 189 8.53 39.07 14.44
C GLY A 189 8.72 37.73 13.76
N ASP A 190 9.72 36.97 14.22
CA ASP A 190 9.94 35.59 13.77
C ASP A 190 10.51 34.72 14.90
N LEU A 191 10.30 33.41 14.77
CA LEU A 191 10.91 32.40 15.63
C LEU A 191 12.22 31.91 15.03
N ARG A 192 13.29 31.90 15.82
CA ARG A 192 14.60 31.40 15.40
C ARG A 192 15.40 30.81 16.54
N LEU A 193 16.44 30.06 16.18
CA LEU A 193 17.49 29.71 17.13
C LEU A 193 18.38 30.93 17.39
N THR A 194 18.93 31.07 18.59
CA THR A 194 19.91 32.11 18.90
C THR A 194 21.05 32.09 17.87
N GLY A 195 21.35 33.24 17.26
CA GLY A 195 22.37 33.37 16.21
C GLY A 195 22.04 32.66 14.89
N GLY A 196 20.85 32.08 14.75
CA GLY A 196 20.39 31.41 13.53
C GLY A 196 19.72 32.35 12.52
N ALA A 197 19.49 31.85 11.31
CA ALA A 197 18.77 32.55 10.26
C ALA A 197 17.34 32.91 10.68
N ALA A 198 16.84 34.04 10.19
CA ALA A 198 15.46 34.49 10.42
C ALA A 198 14.44 33.42 10.00
N GLY A 199 13.40 33.25 10.78
CA GLY A 199 12.25 32.44 10.41
C GLY A 199 11.27 33.20 9.52
N PRO A 200 10.20 32.53 9.05
CA PRO A 200 9.06 33.21 8.44
C PRO A 200 8.50 34.28 9.39
N ALA A 201 8.32 35.49 8.89
CA ALA A 201 7.76 36.58 9.67
C ALA A 201 6.27 36.35 9.94
N TYR A 202 5.85 36.62 11.17
CA TYR A 202 4.46 36.60 11.60
C TYR A 202 4.05 38.01 12.06
N SER A 203 2.80 38.39 11.78
CA SER A 203 2.29 39.76 11.99
C SER A 203 0.81 39.80 12.40
N GLN A 204 0.23 38.65 12.71
CA GLN A 204 -1.19 38.50 12.99
C GLN A 204 -1.61 39.25 14.26
N ALA A 205 -2.76 39.92 14.19
CA ALA A 205 -3.35 40.67 15.31
C ALA A 205 -4.20 39.80 16.27
N TYR A 206 -4.35 38.51 15.97
CA TYR A 206 -5.04 37.50 16.78
C TYR A 206 -4.03 36.50 17.36
N TRP A 207 -4.45 35.71 18.35
CA TRP A 207 -3.60 34.65 18.89
C TRP A 207 -3.52 33.48 17.92
N ALA A 208 -2.31 33.09 17.54
CA ALA A 208 -2.06 31.93 16.71
C ALA A 208 -0.80 31.23 17.16
N ARG A 209 -0.75 29.90 16.98
CA ARG A 209 0.49 29.15 17.16
C ARG A 209 1.40 29.37 15.96
N VAL A 210 2.59 29.91 16.22
CA VAL A 210 3.67 29.97 15.25
C VAL A 210 4.60 28.80 15.52
N GLU A 211 4.97 28.07 14.47
CA GLU A 211 5.83 26.89 14.54
C GLU A 211 6.99 27.02 13.55
N ARG A 212 8.18 26.59 13.96
CA ARG A 212 9.35 26.44 13.08
C ARG A 212 10.03 25.12 13.39
N ALA A 213 9.83 24.16 12.51
CA ALA A 213 10.25 22.78 12.70
C ALA A 213 11.53 22.42 11.93
N GLY A 214 12.14 21.29 12.29
CA GLY A 214 13.23 20.68 11.53
C GLY A 214 14.58 21.41 11.57
N LEU A 215 14.80 22.27 12.58
CA LEU A 215 16.04 23.02 12.74
C LEU A 215 17.16 22.13 13.27
N THR A 216 18.37 22.24 12.73
CA THR A 216 19.55 21.54 13.25
C THR A 216 20.49 22.58 13.89
N PRO A 217 20.56 22.66 15.23
CA PRO A 217 21.49 23.56 15.90
C PRO A 217 22.95 23.19 15.60
N THR A 218 23.77 24.21 15.40
CA THR A 218 25.22 24.11 15.16
C THR A 218 26.06 24.43 16.40
N SER A 219 25.44 24.96 17.46
CA SER A 219 26.12 25.29 18.71
C SER A 219 25.25 24.98 19.92
N ALA A 220 25.88 24.53 21.01
CA ALA A 220 25.24 24.25 22.30
C ALA A 220 24.78 25.53 23.04
N SER A 221 25.07 26.71 22.50
CA SER A 221 24.57 28.00 23.02
C SER A 221 23.24 28.43 22.39
N GLN A 222 22.75 27.69 21.40
CA GLN A 222 21.52 28.07 20.69
C GLN A 222 20.29 27.67 21.51
N GLY A 223 19.34 28.60 21.66
CA GLY A 223 18.07 28.38 22.33
C GLY A 223 16.92 28.98 21.52
N LEU A 224 15.70 28.96 22.08
CA LEU A 224 14.55 29.62 21.47
C LEU A 224 14.72 31.14 21.55
N THR A 225 14.68 31.79 20.39
CA THR A 225 14.71 33.24 20.27
C THR A 225 13.47 33.74 19.55
N MET A 226 12.79 34.70 20.17
CA MET A 226 11.80 35.56 19.54
C MET A 226 12.49 36.81 19.04
N ALA A 227 12.54 36.99 17.72
CA ALA A 227 13.03 38.23 17.15
C ALA A 227 11.88 39.23 17.02
N ILE A 228 12.06 40.37 17.67
CA ILE A 228 11.09 41.47 17.70
C ILE A 228 11.57 42.49 16.67
N HIS A 229 10.87 42.63 15.54
CA HIS A 229 11.29 43.56 14.49
C HIS A 229 11.26 45.02 14.97
N ALA A 230 11.91 45.90 14.22
CA ALA A 230 11.96 47.32 14.54
C ALA A 230 10.57 47.87 14.82
N LYS A 231 10.41 48.58 15.95
CA LYS A 231 9.13 49.17 16.40
C LYS A 231 7.99 48.17 16.63
N ALA A 232 8.26 46.86 16.64
CA ALA A 232 7.24 45.86 16.89
C ALA A 232 6.94 45.68 18.38
N ARG A 233 5.68 45.33 18.68
CA ARG A 233 5.19 44.94 20.00
C ARG A 233 4.50 43.59 19.87
N ILE A 234 5.03 42.58 20.56
CA ILE A 234 4.58 41.18 20.43
C ILE A 234 4.30 40.62 21.80
N ARG A 235 3.19 39.89 21.92
CA ARG A 235 2.82 39.08 23.08
C ARG A 235 2.97 37.61 22.74
N TRP A 236 3.38 36.80 23.72
CA TRP A 236 3.41 35.36 23.55
C TRP A 236 3.17 34.59 24.85
N ILE A 237 2.79 33.32 24.66
CA ILE A 237 2.55 32.32 25.71
C ILE A 237 2.82 30.92 25.14
N LEU A 238 2.92 29.91 26.01
CA LEU A 238 3.10 28.49 25.66
C LEU A 238 4.26 28.24 24.69
N HIS A 239 5.38 28.95 24.89
CA HIS A 239 6.58 28.75 24.09
C HIS A 239 7.26 27.42 24.41
N GLN A 240 7.85 26.82 23.38
CA GLN A 240 8.52 25.53 23.46
C GLN A 240 9.73 25.46 22.55
N LEU A 241 10.81 24.89 23.09
CA LEU A 241 11.96 24.37 22.36
C LEU A 241 11.97 22.86 22.57
N GLU A 242 11.70 22.09 21.52
CA GLU A 242 11.58 20.64 21.60
C GLU A 242 12.68 19.96 20.77
N PRO A 243 13.30 18.87 21.27
CA PRO A 243 14.04 17.97 20.42
C PRO A 243 13.05 17.22 19.52
N GLY A 244 13.38 17.10 18.23
CA GLY A 244 12.54 16.47 17.22
C GLY A 244 12.24 17.38 16.04
N ALA A 245 11.89 16.76 14.92
CA ALA A 245 11.61 17.45 13.67
C ALA A 245 10.17 17.98 13.57
N VAL A 246 9.34 17.83 14.61
CA VAL A 246 7.91 18.15 14.61
C VAL A 246 7.50 18.79 15.92
N ALA A 247 6.52 19.69 15.88
CA ALA A 247 5.93 20.25 17.09
C ALA A 247 4.91 19.26 17.68
N THR A 248 4.96 19.03 18.99
CA THR A 248 3.91 18.28 19.71
C THR A 248 2.97 19.24 20.43
N SER A 249 2.02 18.74 21.22
CA SER A 249 1.18 19.59 22.06
C SER A 249 2.01 20.31 23.14
N PRO A 250 1.56 21.50 23.62
CA PRO A 250 2.32 22.25 24.61
C PRO A 250 2.68 21.49 25.88
N ILE A 251 3.96 21.45 26.20
CA ILE A 251 4.47 20.93 27.47
C ILE A 251 4.69 22.12 28.39
N VAL A 252 3.97 22.13 29.51
CA VAL A 252 4.04 23.18 30.52
C VAL A 252 5.37 23.08 31.25
N VAL A 253 6.08 24.20 31.34
CA VAL A 253 7.32 24.36 32.12
C VAL A 253 7.11 25.42 33.19
N ALA A 254 7.67 25.16 34.36
CA ALA A 254 7.59 26.02 35.54
C ALA A 254 8.99 26.38 36.05
N GLY A 255 9.77 27.08 35.22
CA GLY A 255 11.12 27.53 35.55
C GLY A 255 12.24 26.54 35.22
N ALA A 256 11.91 25.30 34.82
CA ALA A 256 12.88 24.29 34.41
C ALA A 256 12.32 23.43 33.26
N SER A 257 13.22 22.75 32.54
CA SER A 257 12.86 21.83 31.45
C SER A 257 12.04 20.64 31.96
N VAL A 258 10.99 20.27 31.23
CA VAL A 258 10.06 19.18 31.56
C VAL A 258 9.85 18.26 30.36
N GLY A 259 9.81 16.95 30.62
CA GLY A 259 9.52 15.91 29.63
C GLY A 259 8.07 15.44 29.68
N ARG A 260 7.58 14.91 28.55
CA ARG A 260 6.31 14.18 28.40
C ARG A 260 6.63 12.80 27.83
N ALA A 261 6.10 11.74 28.43
CA ALA A 261 6.23 10.38 27.90
C ALA A 261 5.48 10.23 26.56
N ALA A 262 5.80 9.19 25.80
CA ALA A 262 5.04 8.84 24.61
C ALA A 262 3.64 8.34 24.99
N ASP A 263 2.63 8.67 24.19
CA ASP A 263 1.38 7.91 24.23
C ASP A 263 1.58 6.59 23.49
N GLU A 264 0.83 5.57 23.91
CA GLU A 264 0.86 4.24 23.31
C GLU A 264 -0.56 3.82 22.99
N LEU A 265 -0.76 3.29 21.77
CA LEU A 265 -1.96 2.57 21.36
C LEU A 265 -1.51 1.29 20.66
N ALA A 266 -1.65 0.17 21.35
CA ALA A 266 -1.28 -1.15 20.85
C ALA A 266 -2.35 -2.20 21.15
N ILE A 267 -2.37 -3.27 20.35
CA ILE A 267 -3.22 -4.44 20.56
C ILE A 267 -2.33 -5.67 20.38
N ASP A 268 -2.08 -6.39 21.48
CA ASP A 268 -1.33 -7.64 21.50
C ASP A 268 -2.32 -8.81 21.34
N ASN A 269 -2.45 -9.34 20.12
CA ASN A 269 -3.40 -10.40 19.81
C ASN A 269 -2.97 -11.28 18.62
N ALA A 270 -2.27 -12.38 18.92
CA ALA A 270 -1.81 -13.33 17.91
C ALA A 270 -2.93 -14.02 17.14
N SER A 271 -4.12 -14.21 17.72
CA SER A 271 -5.23 -14.85 17.00
C SER A 271 -5.88 -13.92 15.99
N LEU A 272 -5.83 -12.60 16.20
CA LEU A 272 -6.27 -11.63 15.19
C LEU A 272 -5.25 -11.46 14.06
N PHE A 273 -3.98 -11.32 14.40
CA PHE A 273 -2.95 -10.95 13.42
C PHE A 273 -2.19 -12.14 12.82
N GLY A 274 -2.34 -13.34 13.37
CA GLY A 274 -1.77 -14.58 12.81
C GLY A 274 -2.61 -15.21 11.69
N GLN A 275 -3.68 -14.53 11.26
CA GLN A 275 -4.53 -14.91 10.14
C GLN A 275 -4.80 -13.70 9.23
N PRO A 276 -5.28 -13.87 8.00
CA PRO A 276 -5.61 -12.74 7.12
C PRO A 276 -6.58 -11.73 7.76
N PHE A 277 -6.28 -10.43 7.62
CA PHE A 277 -7.02 -9.36 8.30
C PHE A 277 -7.13 -8.08 7.46
N THR A 278 -8.07 -7.23 7.84
CA THR A 278 -8.20 -5.83 7.40
C THR A 278 -8.18 -4.91 8.60
N ILE A 279 -7.39 -3.85 8.55
CA ILE A 279 -7.35 -2.75 9.51
C ILE A 279 -7.77 -1.48 8.78
N VAL A 280 -8.66 -0.67 9.37
CA VAL A 280 -9.00 0.67 8.87
C VAL A 280 -8.89 1.66 10.02
N ALA A 281 -7.99 2.64 9.92
CA ALA A 281 -7.80 3.68 10.92
C ALA A 281 -8.29 5.04 10.39
N ASP A 282 -9.26 5.66 11.08
CA ASP A 282 -9.68 7.05 10.84
C ASP A 282 -8.89 7.97 11.76
N THR A 283 -8.12 8.88 11.16
CA THR A 283 -7.16 9.73 11.87
C THR A 283 -7.30 11.19 11.45
N HIS A 284 -6.89 12.11 12.32
CA HIS A 284 -6.59 13.50 12.00
C HIS A 284 -5.11 13.76 12.30
N ILE A 285 -4.29 13.91 11.27
CA ILE A 285 -2.84 14.06 11.41
C ILE A 285 -2.45 15.54 11.33
N ARG A 286 -1.53 15.96 12.20
CA ARG A 286 -0.96 17.32 12.19
C ARG A 286 -0.01 17.51 11.01
N ARG A 287 0.37 18.76 10.71
CA ARG A 287 1.29 19.08 9.61
C ARG A 287 2.60 18.29 9.75
N ALA A 288 3.01 17.67 8.63
CA ALA A 288 4.01 16.60 8.64
C ALA A 288 4.84 16.50 7.36
N GLY A 289 5.08 17.63 6.67
CA GLY A 289 5.87 17.61 5.44
C GLY A 289 7.26 17.00 5.65
N ASP A 290 7.71 16.22 4.68
CA ASP A 290 9.13 15.91 4.48
C ASP A 290 9.78 15.03 5.55
N ILE A 291 8.96 14.29 6.33
CA ILE A 291 9.42 13.38 7.39
C ILE A 291 8.72 12.04 7.26
N ALA A 292 9.49 10.94 7.33
CA ALA A 292 8.95 9.59 7.33
C ALA A 292 8.25 9.25 8.67
N ARG A 293 7.09 8.61 8.62
CA ARG A 293 6.28 8.30 9.82
C ARG A 293 5.48 7.02 9.66
N ARG A 294 5.44 6.18 10.69
CA ARG A 294 4.54 5.02 10.75
C ARG A 294 3.16 5.43 11.21
N TRP A 295 2.14 4.91 10.52
CA TRP A 295 0.74 5.09 10.89
C TRP A 295 0.20 3.84 11.53
N ILE A 296 0.42 2.70 10.88
CA ILE A 296 -0.01 1.37 11.28
C ILE A 296 1.23 0.49 11.25
N THR A 297 1.51 -0.25 12.32
CA THR A 297 2.53 -1.30 12.34
C THR A 297 1.91 -2.58 12.89
N VAL A 298 1.99 -3.66 12.13
CA VAL A 298 1.68 -5.01 12.62
C VAL A 298 2.99 -5.80 12.64
N SER A 299 3.38 -6.30 13.80
CA SER A 299 4.68 -6.94 14.03
C SER A 299 4.56 -8.21 14.85
N GLY A 300 5.55 -9.08 14.75
CA GLY A 300 5.76 -10.17 15.70
C GLY A 300 6.97 -11.03 15.33
N GLY A 301 7.75 -11.42 16.34
CA GLY A 301 9.06 -12.03 16.11
C GLY A 301 10.01 -11.09 15.35
N ASP A 302 10.53 -11.57 14.23
CA ASP A 302 11.39 -10.85 13.26
C ASP A 302 10.61 -10.31 12.04
N GLU A 303 9.28 -10.40 12.06
CA GLU A 303 8.41 -9.99 10.95
C GLU A 303 7.65 -8.71 11.26
N GLU A 304 7.47 -7.89 10.23
CA GLU A 304 6.76 -6.61 10.33
C GLU A 304 6.09 -6.24 9.00
N ILE A 305 4.89 -5.66 9.09
CA ILE A 305 4.24 -4.89 8.02
C ILE A 305 3.87 -3.54 8.60
N ALA A 306 4.27 -2.46 7.93
CA ALA A 306 3.93 -1.11 8.34
C ALA A 306 3.39 -0.28 7.18
N VAL A 307 2.39 0.55 7.47
CA VAL A 307 1.99 1.66 6.62
C VAL A 307 2.81 2.87 7.04
N THR A 308 3.70 3.30 6.14
CA THR A 308 4.63 4.40 6.39
C THR A 308 4.33 5.52 5.43
N ARG A 309 4.21 6.74 5.95
CA ARG A 309 4.25 7.95 5.14
C ARG A 309 5.71 8.29 4.86
N SER A 310 6.15 8.30 3.61
CA SER A 310 7.51 8.68 3.21
C SER A 310 7.72 10.20 3.25
N ALA A 311 8.98 10.63 3.18
CA ALA A 311 9.34 12.05 3.20
C ALA A 311 8.67 12.83 2.04
N ASP A 312 8.54 12.25 0.86
CA ASP A 312 7.80 12.87 -0.24
C ASP A 312 6.26 12.82 -0.10
N ASN A 313 5.77 12.52 1.10
CA ASN A 313 4.37 12.56 1.50
C ASN A 313 3.49 11.43 0.93
N ALA A 314 4.05 10.42 0.26
CA ALA A 314 3.32 9.22 -0.13
C ALA A 314 3.09 8.28 1.06
N LEU A 315 1.99 7.53 1.07
CA LEU A 315 1.86 6.34 1.90
C LEU A 315 2.42 5.14 1.14
N THR A 316 3.17 4.29 1.83
CA THR A 316 3.75 3.07 1.28
C THR A 316 3.68 1.94 2.29
N LEU A 317 3.60 0.71 1.80
CA LEU A 317 3.86 -0.46 2.64
C LEU A 317 5.37 -0.68 2.76
N THR A 318 5.82 -0.87 4.00
CA THR A 318 7.19 -1.29 4.35
C THR A 318 7.11 -2.52 5.24
N GLY A 319 8.21 -3.23 5.41
CA GLY A 319 8.22 -4.37 6.32
C GLY A 319 9.60 -4.95 6.57
N ALA A 320 9.60 -6.05 7.31
CA ALA A 320 10.75 -6.88 7.60
C ALA A 320 10.31 -8.35 7.68
N GLY A 321 11.27 -9.26 7.54
CA GLY A 321 11.06 -10.71 7.60
C GLY A 321 11.43 -11.42 6.30
N ALA A 322 11.60 -12.74 6.38
CA ALA A 322 12.07 -13.57 5.26
C ALA A 322 11.12 -13.60 4.07
N VAL A 323 9.83 -13.37 4.30
CA VAL A 323 8.80 -13.31 3.24
C VAL A 323 8.62 -11.92 2.64
N HIS A 324 9.32 -10.90 3.16
CA HIS A 324 9.21 -9.53 2.70
C HIS A 324 10.26 -9.19 1.64
N ASP A 325 9.81 -9.02 0.40
CA ASP A 325 10.55 -8.39 -0.67
C ASP A 325 10.46 -6.86 -0.56
N THR A 326 11.52 -6.24 -0.05
CA THR A 326 11.62 -4.78 0.13
C THR A 326 11.62 -4.01 -1.19
N THR A 327 11.84 -4.68 -2.32
CA THR A 327 11.75 -4.06 -3.66
C THR A 327 10.30 -3.88 -4.11
N VAL A 328 9.34 -4.46 -3.38
CA VAL A 328 7.90 -4.39 -3.64
C VAL A 328 7.23 -3.55 -2.56
N ALA A 329 6.98 -2.28 -2.89
CA ALA A 329 6.46 -1.28 -1.97
C ALA A 329 5.25 -0.54 -2.60
N PRO A 330 4.03 -1.12 -2.54
CA PRO A 330 2.81 -0.46 -2.97
C PRO A 330 2.68 0.94 -2.39
N ARG A 331 2.29 1.89 -3.23
CA ARG A 331 2.39 3.32 -2.93
C ARG A 331 1.15 4.09 -3.33
N ILE A 332 0.74 5.04 -2.50
CA ILE A 332 -0.30 6.04 -2.81
C ILE A 332 0.28 7.44 -2.54
N PRO A 333 0.26 8.37 -3.51
CA PRO A 333 1.06 9.58 -3.43
C PRO A 333 0.45 10.67 -2.56
N ARG A 334 1.34 11.54 -2.06
CA ARG A 334 1.09 12.95 -1.74
C ARG A 334 -0.20 13.19 -0.93
N ILE A 335 -0.20 12.72 0.32
CA ILE A 335 -1.24 13.05 1.29
C ILE A 335 -0.74 14.19 2.16
N HIS A 336 -1.18 15.41 1.83
CA HIS A 336 -0.72 16.67 2.41
C HIS A 336 -1.54 17.04 3.64
N GLY A 337 -0.88 17.07 4.80
CA GLY A 337 -1.49 17.49 6.06
C GLY A 337 -1.34 18.99 6.33
N PRO A 338 -2.08 19.53 7.31
CA PRO A 338 -2.93 18.80 8.27
C PRO A 338 -4.29 18.36 7.69
N GLY A 339 -4.95 17.39 8.33
CA GLY A 339 -6.31 16.98 7.99
C GLY A 339 -6.64 15.54 8.39
N GLY A 340 -7.84 15.11 8.05
CA GLY A 340 -8.34 13.75 8.22
C GLY A 340 -7.82 12.76 7.17
N ALA A 341 -7.67 11.49 7.54
CA ALA A 341 -7.39 10.41 6.60
C ALA A 341 -7.93 9.08 7.14
N ARG A 342 -8.57 8.31 6.27
CA ARG A 342 -8.93 6.90 6.52
C ARG A 342 -7.94 6.00 5.80
N VAL A 343 -7.15 5.27 6.55
CA VAL A 343 -6.09 4.42 6.00
C VAL A 343 -6.35 2.98 6.33
N ALA A 344 -6.36 2.16 5.29
CA ALA A 344 -6.54 0.75 5.42
C ALA A 344 -5.27 -0.03 5.06
N LEU A 345 -5.04 -1.10 5.83
CA LEU A 345 -4.09 -2.15 5.56
C LEU A 345 -4.86 -3.47 5.51
N GLN A 346 -4.77 -4.18 4.40
CA GLN A 346 -5.27 -5.55 4.30
C GLN A 346 -4.12 -6.50 4.02
N VAL A 347 -4.03 -7.58 4.79
CA VAL A 347 -3.00 -8.61 4.63
C VAL A 347 -3.71 -9.92 4.30
N ARG A 348 -3.38 -10.48 3.13
CA ARG A 348 -4.01 -11.67 2.56
C ARG A 348 -3.02 -12.83 2.56
N PRO A 349 -3.46 -14.09 2.36
CA PRO A 349 -2.54 -15.20 2.14
C PRO A 349 -1.58 -14.91 0.97
N GLN A 350 -2.13 -14.31 -0.10
CA GLN A 350 -1.39 -13.79 -1.24
C GLN A 350 -1.47 -12.27 -1.28
N GLY A 351 -0.41 -11.59 -0.87
CA GLY A 351 -0.28 -10.16 -1.06
C GLY A 351 -0.86 -9.28 0.04
N ARG A 352 -0.74 -7.98 -0.19
CA ARG A 352 -1.08 -6.91 0.76
C ARG A 352 -1.67 -5.71 0.03
N VAL A 353 -2.64 -5.05 0.64
CA VAL A 353 -3.30 -3.87 0.09
C VAL A 353 -3.17 -2.70 1.05
N LEU A 354 -2.64 -1.59 0.55
CA LEU A 354 -2.75 -0.27 1.13
C LEU A 354 -3.94 0.44 0.49
N SER A 355 -4.79 1.09 1.30
CA SER A 355 -5.88 1.90 0.76
C SER A 355 -6.04 3.21 1.51
N VAL A 356 -6.27 4.29 0.77
CA VAL A 356 -6.53 5.64 1.31
C VAL A 356 -7.20 6.49 0.24
N GLY A 357 -8.13 7.35 0.64
CA GLY A 357 -8.83 8.24 -0.28
C GLY A 357 -9.65 7.48 -1.34
N GLY A 358 -10.08 6.25 -1.05
CA GLY A 358 -10.77 5.37 -2.00
C GLY A 358 -9.89 4.77 -3.10
N ALA A 359 -8.57 4.86 -2.98
CA ALA A 359 -7.60 4.29 -3.90
C ALA A 359 -6.88 3.11 -3.26
N ASN A 360 -6.68 2.03 -4.01
CA ASN A 360 -5.98 0.81 -3.55
C ASN A 360 -4.63 0.68 -4.26
N ALA A 361 -3.55 0.59 -3.50
CA ALA A 361 -2.26 0.10 -3.97
C ALA A 361 -2.05 -1.30 -3.40
N HIS A 362 -1.76 -2.29 -4.24
CA HIS A 362 -1.61 -3.67 -3.79
C HIS A 362 -0.34 -4.31 -4.36
N ASP A 363 0.22 -5.26 -3.63
CA ASP A 363 1.18 -6.21 -4.18
C ASP A 363 0.65 -7.62 -3.99
N ALA A 364 0.77 -8.47 -5.01
CA ALA A 364 0.40 -9.89 -4.94
C ALA A 364 1.58 -10.79 -4.53
N PHE A 365 2.77 -10.22 -4.29
CA PHE A 365 4.03 -10.96 -4.32
C PHE A 365 4.59 -11.26 -2.92
N ASN A 366 4.22 -10.47 -1.92
CA ASN A 366 4.58 -10.75 -0.53
C ASN A 366 3.47 -11.54 0.13
N THR A 367 3.78 -12.78 0.52
CA THR A 367 2.84 -13.66 1.20
C THR A 367 2.63 -13.24 2.65
N PHE A 368 1.59 -13.81 3.26
CA PHE A 368 1.27 -13.61 4.68
C PHE A 368 2.45 -13.97 5.61
N PRO A 369 2.91 -13.06 6.49
CA PRO A 369 3.93 -13.38 7.50
C PRO A 369 3.33 -14.21 8.65
N ALA A 370 4.01 -15.26 9.08
CA ALA A 370 3.47 -16.26 9.99
C ALA A 370 3.52 -15.87 11.49
N LYS A 371 4.26 -14.81 11.85
CA LYS A 371 4.59 -14.48 13.25
C LYS A 371 3.91 -13.21 13.77
N LEU A 372 3.09 -12.54 12.95
CA LEU A 372 2.41 -11.30 13.32
C LEU A 372 1.51 -11.48 14.55
N SER A 373 1.64 -10.58 15.53
CA SER A 373 0.90 -10.71 16.80
C SER A 373 0.56 -9.39 17.50
N ARG A 374 1.14 -8.26 17.08
CA ARG A 374 0.93 -6.96 17.71
C ARG A 374 0.63 -5.90 16.68
N LEU A 375 -0.47 -5.16 16.86
CA LEU A 375 -0.74 -3.90 16.17
C LEU A 375 -0.27 -2.73 17.04
N THR A 376 0.46 -1.78 16.48
CA THR A 376 0.78 -0.48 17.07
C THR A 376 0.32 0.63 16.13
N LEU A 377 -0.32 1.66 16.70
CA LEU A 377 -0.78 2.83 15.96
C LEU A 377 -0.01 4.08 16.39
N GLY A 378 0.42 4.87 15.40
CA GLY A 378 1.11 6.14 15.63
C GLY A 378 2.64 6.04 15.71
N ALA A 379 3.24 6.95 16.48
CA ALA A 379 4.68 7.14 16.54
C ALA A 379 5.41 5.96 17.17
N ARG A 380 6.69 5.76 16.80
CA ARG A 380 7.57 4.90 17.59
C ARG A 380 7.77 5.47 19.00
N PRO A 381 7.80 4.62 20.05
CA PRO A 381 8.02 5.08 21.42
C PRO A 381 9.32 5.87 21.62
N ASP A 382 10.35 5.61 20.81
CA ASP A 382 11.65 6.29 20.85
C ASP A 382 11.67 7.69 20.19
N GLY A 383 10.59 8.08 19.51
CA GLY A 383 10.47 9.37 18.82
C GLY A 383 11.22 9.48 17.48
N SER A 384 11.82 8.40 16.96
CA SER A 384 12.58 8.40 15.71
C SER A 384 11.72 8.62 14.45
N GLU A 385 10.46 8.19 14.47
CA GLU A 385 9.47 8.33 13.40
C GLU A 385 8.19 8.95 13.95
N PRO A 386 8.18 10.27 14.24
CA PRO A 386 7.15 10.88 15.04
C PRO A 386 5.84 11.07 14.25
N LEU A 387 4.78 10.36 14.61
CA LEU A 387 3.41 10.70 14.23
C LEU A 387 2.71 11.43 15.38
N ALA A 388 2.12 12.59 15.07
CA ALA A 388 1.29 13.35 16.02
C ALA A 388 -0.08 13.58 15.40
N GLY A 389 -1.12 13.10 16.07
CA GLY A 389 -2.49 13.21 15.55
C GLY A 389 -3.51 12.49 16.41
N TRP A 390 -4.77 12.68 16.05
CA TRP A 390 -5.91 12.12 16.74
C TRP A 390 -6.43 10.89 16.00
N PHE A 391 -6.58 9.77 16.69
CA PHE A 391 -7.27 8.58 16.18
C PHE A 391 -8.74 8.67 16.56
N ARG A 392 -9.64 8.67 15.59
CA ARG A 392 -11.09 8.82 15.79
C ARG A 392 -11.75 7.46 15.92
N SER A 393 -11.38 6.53 15.05
CA SER A 393 -11.81 5.14 15.13
C SER A 393 -10.78 4.18 14.53
N LEU A 394 -10.90 2.91 14.91
CA LEU A 394 -10.13 1.79 14.37
C LEU A 394 -11.05 0.60 14.13
N ASP A 395 -11.09 0.10 12.90
CA ASP A 395 -11.74 -1.15 12.56
C ASP A 395 -10.70 -2.27 12.38
N ILE A 396 -11.01 -3.46 12.89
CA ILE A 396 -10.22 -4.68 12.68
C ILE A 396 -11.17 -5.79 12.29
N ARG A 397 -10.98 -6.37 11.10
CA ARG A 397 -11.93 -7.30 10.47
C ARG A 397 -11.21 -8.41 9.72
N GLY A 398 -11.98 -9.35 9.17
CA GLY A 398 -11.48 -10.32 8.20
C GLY A 398 -11.13 -9.68 6.85
N LEU A 399 -10.98 -10.51 5.81
CA LEU A 399 -10.82 -10.01 4.45
C LEU A 399 -12.12 -9.39 3.93
N VAL A 400 -12.00 -8.21 3.34
CA VAL A 400 -13.08 -7.52 2.63
C VAL A 400 -12.76 -7.43 1.14
N ASP A 401 -13.80 -7.32 0.32
CA ASP A 401 -13.62 -7.19 -1.12
C ASP A 401 -12.94 -5.85 -1.49
N PRO A 402 -12.26 -5.75 -2.65
CA PRO A 402 -11.54 -4.54 -3.04
C PRO A 402 -12.40 -3.27 -3.13
N ARG A 403 -13.69 -3.38 -3.48
CA ARG A 403 -14.63 -2.25 -3.56
C ARG A 403 -15.06 -1.82 -2.17
N GLU A 404 -15.38 -2.76 -1.27
CA GLU A 404 -15.64 -2.44 0.13
C GLU A 404 -14.44 -1.74 0.77
N LEU A 405 -13.22 -2.20 0.49
CA LEU A 405 -12.00 -1.57 0.99
C LEU A 405 -11.86 -0.11 0.52
N LYS A 406 -12.17 0.17 -0.76
CA LYS A 406 -12.19 1.55 -1.30
C LYS A 406 -13.24 2.41 -0.61
N LEU A 407 -14.41 1.86 -0.28
CA LEU A 407 -15.46 2.58 0.45
C LEU A 407 -15.05 2.86 1.91
N ALA A 408 -14.46 1.87 2.58
CA ALA A 408 -14.00 2.00 3.96
C ALA A 408 -12.85 3.03 4.10
N SER A 409 -12.01 3.18 3.07
CA SER A 409 -10.90 4.14 3.04
C SER A 409 -11.23 5.47 2.36
N ALA A 410 -12.50 5.72 2.01
CA ALA A 410 -12.92 6.95 1.34
C ALA A 410 -12.52 8.21 2.15
N PRO A 411 -12.21 9.34 1.49
CA PRO A 411 -11.78 10.55 2.19
C PRO A 411 -12.86 11.02 3.18
N PRO A 412 -12.51 11.33 4.44
CA PRO A 412 -13.45 11.96 5.36
C PRO A 412 -13.77 13.41 4.92
N ALA A 413 -14.82 14.03 5.48
CA ALA A 413 -15.22 15.39 5.11
C ALA A 413 -14.13 16.44 5.34
N ASP A 414 -13.23 16.20 6.29
CA ASP A 414 -12.08 17.05 6.61
C ASP A 414 -10.76 16.46 6.08
N ALA A 415 -10.82 15.73 4.96
CA ALA A 415 -9.68 15.03 4.40
C ALA A 415 -8.46 15.93 4.15
N MET A 416 -7.29 15.36 4.38
CA MET A 416 -6.01 15.89 3.91
C MET A 416 -6.07 16.11 2.40
N ALA A 417 -5.48 17.21 1.92
CA ALA A 417 -5.35 17.46 0.49
C ALA A 417 -4.51 16.34 -0.14
N HIS A 418 -4.91 15.86 -1.32
CA HIS A 418 -4.24 14.71 -1.91
C HIS A 418 -4.18 14.75 -3.45
N ASP A 419 -3.09 14.20 -3.99
CA ASP A 419 -2.81 14.14 -5.43
C ASP A 419 -3.04 12.73 -6.02
N ILE A 420 -3.89 11.93 -5.36
CA ILE A 420 -4.05 10.50 -5.61
C ILE A 420 -4.58 10.19 -7.00
N VAL A 421 -5.56 10.94 -7.49
CA VAL A 421 -6.35 10.58 -8.68
C VAL A 421 -6.19 11.63 -9.79
N ARG A 422 -6.15 11.19 -11.04
CA ARG A 422 -6.41 12.00 -12.24
C ARG A 422 -7.47 11.34 -13.11
N TYR A 423 -8.41 12.14 -13.62
CA TYR A 423 -9.53 11.68 -14.43
C TYR A 423 -9.30 11.97 -15.91
N LEU A 424 -9.64 11.02 -16.76
CA LEU A 424 -9.57 11.13 -18.21
C LEU A 424 -10.93 10.81 -18.85
N ASP A 425 -11.37 11.65 -19.77
CA ASP A 425 -12.57 11.49 -20.58
C ASP A 425 -12.20 11.95 -22.00
N PRO A 426 -12.44 11.18 -23.08
CA PRO A 426 -12.13 11.65 -24.43
C PRO A 426 -12.89 12.94 -24.82
N LYS A 427 -13.93 13.32 -24.06
CA LYS A 427 -14.66 14.59 -24.19
C LYS A 427 -14.18 15.69 -23.24
N GLY A 428 -13.13 15.43 -22.47
CA GLY A 428 -12.52 16.35 -21.52
C GLY A 428 -11.66 17.43 -22.19
N SER A 429 -10.77 18.06 -21.41
CA SER A 429 -9.84 19.08 -21.92
C SER A 429 -8.46 18.96 -21.26
N ASP A 430 -7.41 18.97 -22.07
CA ASP A 430 -6.01 18.92 -21.59
C ASP A 430 -5.53 20.24 -20.95
N THR A 431 -6.36 21.28 -20.99
CA THR A 431 -6.15 22.53 -20.22
C THR A 431 -6.75 22.47 -18.82
N ALA A 432 -7.53 21.44 -18.48
CA ALA A 432 -8.14 21.26 -17.17
C ALA A 432 -7.13 20.69 -16.15
N ASP A 433 -7.51 20.64 -14.88
CA ASP A 433 -6.64 20.14 -13.80
C ASP A 433 -6.66 18.61 -13.63
N GLY A 434 -7.64 17.91 -14.21
CA GLY A 434 -7.78 16.46 -14.12
C GLY A 434 -8.20 15.96 -12.74
N LEU A 435 -8.57 16.83 -11.79
CA LEU A 435 -8.80 16.46 -10.39
C LEU A 435 -10.19 15.90 -10.11
N THR A 436 -11.14 16.10 -11.03
CA THR A 436 -12.52 15.61 -10.91
C THR A 436 -13.01 15.04 -12.25
N PRO A 437 -14.08 14.22 -12.26
CA PRO A 437 -14.72 13.80 -13.50
C PRO A 437 -15.14 14.97 -14.42
N ALA A 438 -15.50 16.12 -13.84
CA ALA A 438 -15.93 17.30 -14.59
C ALA A 438 -14.75 18.10 -15.19
N THR A 439 -13.55 17.93 -14.65
CA THR A 439 -12.32 18.58 -15.09
C THR A 439 -11.33 17.58 -15.70
N ALA A 440 -11.83 16.46 -16.22
CA ALA A 440 -11.03 15.39 -16.78
C ALA A 440 -10.20 15.85 -17.99
N TRP A 441 -8.99 15.28 -18.12
CA TRP A 441 -8.15 15.45 -19.31
C TRP A 441 -8.70 14.67 -20.50
N ALA A 442 -8.37 15.11 -21.70
CA ALA A 442 -8.82 14.47 -22.93
C ALA A 442 -7.93 13.28 -23.32
N THR A 443 -6.61 13.44 -23.22
CA THR A 443 -5.64 12.53 -23.85
C THR A 443 -4.79 11.74 -22.85
N LEU A 444 -4.32 10.57 -23.27
CA LEU A 444 -3.29 9.81 -22.53
C LEU A 444 -1.93 10.50 -22.60
N GLY A 445 -1.63 11.16 -23.72
CA GLY A 445 -0.44 11.98 -23.91
C GLY A 445 -0.29 13.07 -22.85
N LYS A 446 -1.40 13.72 -22.42
CA LYS A 446 -1.38 14.69 -21.32
C LYS A 446 -0.88 14.07 -20.01
N ALA A 447 -1.32 12.86 -19.69
CA ALA A 447 -0.92 12.16 -18.48
C ALA A 447 0.55 11.71 -18.52
N ALA A 448 1.03 11.26 -19.69
CA ALA A 448 2.42 10.82 -19.88
C ALA A 448 3.43 11.98 -20.08
N ALA A 449 2.96 13.21 -20.31
CA ALA A 449 3.82 14.34 -20.62
C ALA A 449 4.73 14.74 -19.43
N PRO A 450 6.03 15.02 -19.67
CA PRO A 450 6.94 15.50 -18.63
C PRO A 450 6.46 16.78 -17.93
N ALA A 451 5.77 17.67 -18.65
CA ALA A 451 5.21 18.90 -18.11
C ALA A 451 4.10 18.66 -17.06
N THR A 452 3.49 17.47 -17.07
CA THR A 452 2.44 17.05 -16.13
C THR A 452 2.96 16.07 -15.07
N ALA A 453 4.28 15.80 -15.03
CA ALA A 453 4.92 14.75 -14.23
C ALA A 453 4.16 14.35 -12.95
N LEU A 454 3.50 13.20 -13.03
CA LEU A 454 2.67 12.69 -11.95
C LEU A 454 3.53 11.94 -10.91
N PRO A 455 3.17 12.01 -9.62
CA PRO A 455 3.90 11.29 -8.59
C PRO A 455 3.70 9.78 -8.71
N SER A 456 4.71 9.04 -8.31
CA SER A 456 4.63 7.59 -8.18
C SER A 456 3.46 7.16 -7.27
N GLY A 457 2.69 6.15 -7.70
CA GLY A 457 1.49 5.68 -7.03
C GLY A 457 0.17 6.32 -7.50
N VAL A 458 0.21 7.26 -8.45
CA VAL A 458 -1.00 7.95 -8.94
C VAL A 458 -2.02 6.96 -9.53
N HIS A 459 -3.29 7.27 -9.38
CA HIS A 459 -4.40 6.57 -10.01
C HIS A 459 -4.88 7.37 -11.23
N LEU A 460 -4.72 6.81 -12.42
CA LEU A 460 -5.34 7.32 -13.64
C LEU A 460 -6.68 6.61 -13.84
N LEU A 461 -7.79 7.36 -13.80
CA LEU A 461 -9.12 6.80 -14.01
C LEU A 461 -9.67 7.25 -15.36
N LEU A 462 -9.88 6.29 -16.25
CA LEU A 462 -10.45 6.49 -17.59
C LEU A 462 -11.97 6.32 -17.53
N ARG A 463 -12.70 7.21 -18.21
CA ARG A 463 -14.16 7.12 -18.27
C ARG A 463 -14.59 5.85 -19.00
N ARG A 464 -15.49 5.07 -18.39
CA ARG A 464 -16.16 3.95 -19.03
C ARG A 464 -16.90 4.39 -20.30
N GLY A 465 -16.85 3.56 -21.33
CA GLY A 465 -17.32 3.87 -22.67
C GLY A 465 -16.44 4.83 -23.48
N GLY A 466 -15.31 5.30 -22.93
CA GLY A 466 -14.34 6.09 -23.66
C GLY A 466 -13.43 5.24 -24.57
N THR A 467 -12.88 5.86 -25.61
CA THR A 467 -11.93 5.23 -26.53
C THR A 467 -10.76 6.17 -26.76
N TRP A 468 -9.54 5.67 -26.54
CA TRP A 468 -8.29 6.39 -26.74
C TRP A 468 -7.48 5.69 -27.84
N PRO A 469 -7.34 6.31 -29.03
CA PRO A 469 -6.47 5.80 -30.10
C PRO A 469 -5.00 6.17 -29.85
N GLU A 470 -4.56 6.03 -28.60
CA GLU A 470 -3.22 6.37 -28.11
C GLU A 470 -2.61 5.13 -27.43
N ILE A 471 -1.28 5.07 -27.38
CA ILE A 471 -0.56 4.06 -26.60
C ILE A 471 -0.72 4.41 -25.12
N LEU A 472 -1.09 3.44 -24.29
CA LEU A 472 -0.98 3.61 -22.84
C LEU A 472 0.49 3.57 -22.42
N SER A 473 1.03 4.70 -22.00
CA SER A 473 2.32 4.78 -21.32
C SER A 473 2.10 5.22 -19.87
N PRO A 474 2.25 4.31 -18.89
CA PRO A 474 2.12 4.64 -17.48
C PRO A 474 2.99 5.85 -17.09
N PRO A 475 2.42 6.87 -16.43
CA PRO A 475 3.10 8.15 -16.20
C PRO A 475 4.20 8.08 -15.13
N SER A 476 4.19 7.07 -14.26
CA SER A 476 5.08 6.97 -13.10
C SER A 476 5.14 5.55 -12.55
N ASP A 477 6.18 5.22 -11.77
CA ASP A 477 6.22 3.99 -10.98
C ASP A 477 4.99 3.86 -10.07
N TRP A 478 4.57 2.63 -9.79
CA TRP A 478 3.43 2.31 -8.92
C TRP A 478 2.08 2.88 -9.38
N CYS A 479 1.98 3.41 -10.60
CA CYS A 479 0.73 3.96 -11.12
C CYS A 479 -0.33 2.87 -11.27
N THR A 480 -1.57 3.17 -10.90
CA THR A 480 -2.74 2.33 -11.21
C THR A 480 -3.56 3.00 -12.31
N VAL A 481 -3.76 2.32 -13.43
CA VAL A 481 -4.69 2.75 -14.49
C VAL A 481 -5.96 1.92 -14.37
N SER A 482 -7.09 2.58 -14.18
CA SER A 482 -8.40 1.91 -14.02
C SER A 482 -9.51 2.75 -14.63
N ALA A 483 -10.77 2.39 -14.35
CA ALA A 483 -11.94 3.01 -14.93
C ALA A 483 -12.82 3.71 -13.88
N TYR A 484 -13.56 4.75 -14.30
CA TYR A 484 -14.63 5.37 -13.52
C TYR A 484 -15.91 5.54 -14.33
N GLY A 485 -17.03 5.77 -13.63
CA GLY A 485 -18.35 5.91 -14.24
C GLY A 485 -19.01 4.55 -14.52
N GLU A 486 -19.98 4.54 -15.43
CA GLU A 486 -20.78 3.37 -15.80
C GLU A 486 -20.59 3.02 -17.27
N GLY A 487 -20.88 1.76 -17.65
CA GLY A 487 -20.83 1.28 -19.03
C GLY A 487 -19.65 0.36 -19.34
N ALA A 488 -19.31 0.26 -20.63
CA ALA A 488 -18.26 -0.63 -21.13
C ALA A 488 -16.87 -0.26 -20.58
N ARG A 489 -15.94 -1.21 -20.60
CA ARG A 489 -14.53 -0.96 -20.26
C ARG A 489 -13.96 0.14 -21.18
N PRO A 490 -13.10 1.04 -20.67
CA PRO A 490 -12.37 1.99 -21.50
C PRO A 490 -11.50 1.26 -22.54
N ILE A 491 -11.52 1.72 -23.79
CA ILE A 491 -10.74 1.13 -24.89
C ILE A 491 -9.45 1.91 -25.11
N VAL A 492 -8.30 1.23 -25.22
CA VAL A 492 -6.98 1.84 -25.45
C VAL A 492 -6.19 1.05 -26.50
N GLY A 493 -5.31 1.74 -27.25
CA GLY A 493 -4.37 1.11 -28.19
C GLY A 493 -4.81 1.09 -29.66
N VAL A 494 -5.96 1.67 -29.98
CA VAL A 494 -6.58 1.51 -31.30
C VAL A 494 -5.68 2.06 -32.42
N GLY A 495 -5.28 1.18 -33.34
CA GLY A 495 -4.44 1.52 -34.49
C GLY A 495 -2.97 1.76 -34.17
N GLN A 496 -2.55 1.54 -32.92
CA GLN A 496 -1.17 1.75 -32.46
C GLN A 496 -0.34 0.49 -32.57
N ASP A 497 0.99 0.62 -32.54
CA ASP A 497 1.87 -0.57 -32.50
C ASP A 497 1.67 -1.37 -31.21
N TYR A 498 1.43 -0.68 -30.10
CA TYR A 498 1.21 -1.28 -28.80
C TYR A 498 -0.08 -0.77 -28.16
N GLY A 499 -0.79 -1.64 -27.43
CA GLY A 499 -1.89 -1.19 -26.57
C GLY A 499 -1.38 -0.46 -25.33
N CYS A 500 -0.40 -1.08 -24.67
CA CYS A 500 0.40 -0.51 -23.58
C CYS A 500 1.88 -0.77 -23.86
N ASP A 501 2.72 0.24 -23.66
CA ASP A 501 4.17 0.12 -23.80
C ASP A 501 4.89 0.79 -22.62
N GLU A 502 5.57 -0.01 -21.80
CA GLU A 502 6.31 0.49 -20.64
C GLU A 502 7.67 -0.20 -20.45
N ASN A 503 8.72 0.61 -20.38
CA ASN A 503 10.09 0.14 -20.25
C ASN A 503 10.73 0.77 -19.00
N ASN A 504 11.07 -0.07 -18.03
CA ASN A 504 11.77 0.19 -16.77
C ASN A 504 10.97 0.81 -15.60
N LYS A 505 9.74 1.31 -15.78
CA LYS A 505 8.91 1.64 -14.61
C LYS A 505 8.52 0.36 -13.89
N SER A 506 8.41 0.42 -12.57
CA SER A 506 8.03 -0.72 -11.71
C SER A 506 6.68 -0.47 -11.03
N GLY A 507 6.00 -1.55 -10.65
CA GLY A 507 4.82 -1.50 -9.80
C GLY A 507 3.54 -1.01 -10.47
N PHE A 508 3.52 -0.79 -11.79
CA PHE A 508 2.31 -0.30 -12.43
C PHE A 508 1.24 -1.39 -12.54
N ARG A 509 -0.03 -0.97 -12.48
CA ARG A 509 -1.19 -1.82 -12.61
C ARG A 509 -2.19 -1.32 -13.64
N ILE A 510 -2.80 -2.24 -14.38
CA ILE A 510 -3.98 -1.98 -15.19
C ILE A 510 -5.15 -2.82 -14.67
N GLU A 511 -6.28 -2.16 -14.41
CA GLU A 511 -7.50 -2.79 -13.91
C GLU A 511 -8.70 -2.44 -14.80
N GLY A 512 -9.45 -3.42 -15.31
CA GLY A 512 -10.76 -3.15 -15.90
C GLY A 512 -10.74 -2.43 -17.25
N LEU A 513 -9.66 -2.53 -18.03
CA LEU A 513 -9.52 -1.90 -19.35
C LEU A 513 -9.69 -2.90 -20.49
N HIS A 514 -9.93 -2.37 -21.69
CA HIS A 514 -9.91 -3.11 -22.95
C HIS A 514 -8.75 -2.61 -23.82
N LEU A 515 -7.68 -3.40 -23.90
CA LEU A 515 -6.61 -3.18 -24.88
C LEU A 515 -7.06 -3.87 -26.16
N ARG A 516 -7.10 -3.16 -27.31
CA ARG A 516 -7.51 -3.75 -28.60
C ARG A 516 -7.03 -2.96 -29.81
N ASP A 517 -7.09 -3.62 -30.95
CA ASP A 517 -6.76 -3.10 -32.28
C ASP A 517 -5.32 -2.54 -32.38
N TRP A 518 -4.38 -3.12 -31.62
CA TRP A 518 -2.95 -2.85 -31.75
C TRP A 518 -2.35 -3.60 -32.96
N LYS A 519 -1.16 -3.22 -33.43
CA LYS A 519 -0.51 -3.82 -34.62
C LYS A 519 0.58 -4.85 -34.28
N LEU A 520 1.25 -4.69 -33.14
CA LEU A 520 2.32 -5.59 -32.69
C LEU A 520 1.91 -6.34 -31.42
N LYS A 521 1.84 -5.64 -30.26
CA LYS A 521 1.57 -6.29 -28.96
C LYS A 521 0.55 -5.54 -28.12
N GLY A 522 -0.37 -6.25 -27.49
CA GLY A 522 -1.41 -5.63 -26.64
C GLY A 522 -0.79 -4.96 -25.42
N PHE A 523 0.16 -5.64 -24.81
CA PHE A 523 0.90 -5.18 -23.66
C PHE A 523 2.38 -5.55 -23.83
N ASN A 524 3.25 -4.55 -24.00
CA ASN A 524 4.69 -4.76 -24.20
C ASN A 524 5.48 -4.09 -23.07
N ASN A 525 6.24 -4.88 -22.31
CA ASN A 525 7.09 -4.33 -21.27
C ASN A 525 8.50 -4.93 -21.22
N TYR A 526 9.43 -4.14 -20.68
CA TYR A 526 10.80 -4.55 -20.45
C TYR A 526 11.37 -3.96 -19.15
N GLY A 527 12.19 -4.72 -18.42
CA GLY A 527 13.08 -4.15 -17.40
C GLY A 527 12.42 -3.74 -16.08
N PHE A 528 11.33 -4.40 -15.66
CA PHE A 528 10.50 -3.94 -14.56
C PHE A 528 10.48 -4.88 -13.33
N ASN A 529 9.94 -4.36 -12.23
CA ASN A 529 9.52 -5.14 -11.08
C ASN A 529 8.02 -4.95 -10.78
N SER A 530 7.26 -6.02 -10.57
CA SER A 530 5.90 -6.00 -10.00
C SER A 530 4.79 -5.39 -10.88
N HIS A 531 4.68 -5.80 -12.14
CA HIS A 531 3.53 -5.41 -12.98
C HIS A 531 2.31 -6.30 -12.77
N MET A 532 1.13 -5.68 -12.90
CA MET A 532 -0.14 -6.34 -12.64
C MET A 532 -1.20 -6.00 -13.70
N LEU A 533 -1.83 -7.03 -14.25
CA LEU A 533 -3.03 -6.94 -15.09
C LEU A 533 -4.18 -7.62 -14.33
N TRP A 534 -5.32 -6.94 -14.18
CA TRP A 534 -6.48 -7.49 -13.49
C TRP A 534 -7.79 -7.13 -14.18
N ASP A 535 -8.69 -8.10 -14.38
CA ASP A 535 -10.02 -7.87 -14.99
C ASP A 535 -9.95 -7.12 -16.34
N CYS A 536 -8.93 -7.43 -17.14
CA CYS A 536 -8.70 -6.79 -18.44
C CYS A 536 -9.21 -7.65 -19.60
N GLU A 537 -9.68 -6.97 -20.64
CA GLU A 537 -9.90 -7.57 -21.96
C GLU A 537 -8.69 -7.23 -22.84
N ILE A 538 -8.07 -8.24 -23.47
CA ILE A 538 -6.87 -8.09 -24.29
C ILE A 538 -7.11 -8.78 -25.63
N GLY A 539 -7.58 -8.01 -26.60
CA GLY A 539 -7.95 -8.53 -27.92
C GLY A 539 -9.13 -7.77 -28.54
N PRO A 540 -9.37 -7.85 -29.85
CA PRO A 540 -8.51 -8.49 -30.85
C PRO A 540 -7.29 -7.63 -31.20
N ILE A 541 -6.26 -8.26 -31.77
CA ILE A 541 -5.24 -7.53 -32.55
C ILE A 541 -5.90 -6.89 -33.78
N ALA A 542 -5.32 -5.80 -34.31
CA ALA A 542 -5.82 -5.16 -35.53
C ALA A 542 -5.91 -6.16 -36.69
N ALA A 543 -6.89 -6.01 -37.56
CA ALA A 543 -7.03 -6.89 -38.73
C ALA A 543 -5.81 -6.79 -39.67
N GLY A 544 -5.49 -7.90 -40.34
CA GLY A 544 -4.48 -7.95 -41.40
C GLY A 544 -3.02 -7.88 -40.93
N GLN A 545 -2.72 -8.10 -39.64
CA GLN A 545 -1.34 -8.20 -39.19
C GLN A 545 -0.70 -9.53 -39.64
N ALA A 546 0.58 -9.47 -39.99
CA ALA A 546 1.39 -10.66 -40.26
C ALA A 546 1.81 -11.36 -38.96
N GLU A 547 2.26 -12.62 -39.03
CA GLU A 547 2.54 -13.43 -37.82
C GLU A 547 3.78 -12.99 -37.01
N THR A 548 4.83 -12.46 -37.65
CA THR A 548 6.14 -12.25 -37.01
C THR A 548 6.18 -11.21 -35.87
N ASN A 549 6.59 -11.58 -34.64
CA ASN A 549 6.79 -10.65 -33.50
C ASN A 549 5.48 -9.97 -33.02
N ARG A 550 4.36 -10.70 -33.05
CA ARG A 550 3.07 -10.25 -32.51
C ARG A 550 2.77 -11.02 -31.21
N GLY A 551 1.83 -10.52 -30.42
CA GLY A 551 1.36 -11.20 -29.22
C GLY A 551 0.33 -10.40 -28.43
N GLY A 552 -0.25 -11.01 -27.41
CA GLY A 552 -1.17 -10.36 -26.48
C GLY A 552 -0.37 -9.61 -25.43
N VAL A 553 0.13 -10.34 -24.45
CA VAL A 553 0.91 -9.86 -23.32
C VAL A 553 2.35 -10.33 -23.47
N THR A 554 3.28 -9.40 -23.62
CA THR A 554 4.72 -9.69 -23.73
C THR A 554 5.50 -8.95 -22.67
N SER A 555 6.24 -9.68 -21.84
CA SER A 555 7.12 -9.08 -20.82
C SER A 555 8.50 -9.75 -20.82
N ARG A 556 9.54 -8.90 -20.77
CA ARG A 556 10.94 -9.34 -20.86
C ARG A 556 11.80 -8.72 -19.77
N ASN A 557 12.80 -9.47 -19.29
CA ASN A 557 13.79 -9.00 -18.31
C ASN A 557 13.12 -8.35 -17.09
N PHE A 558 12.39 -9.16 -16.31
CA PHE A 558 11.56 -8.63 -15.23
C PHE A 558 11.66 -9.46 -13.95
N ARG A 559 11.15 -8.92 -12.85
CA ARG A 559 10.91 -9.63 -11.58
C ARG A 559 9.46 -9.37 -11.20
N ASN A 560 8.74 -10.36 -10.66
CA ASN A 560 7.35 -10.22 -10.23
C ASN A 560 6.37 -9.78 -11.35
N PHE A 561 5.57 -10.72 -11.85
CA PHE A 561 4.50 -10.46 -12.83
C PHE A 561 3.20 -11.13 -12.39
N TYR A 562 2.09 -10.43 -12.59
CA TYR A 562 0.76 -10.91 -12.24
C TYR A 562 -0.24 -10.62 -13.36
N ILE A 563 -1.02 -11.63 -13.73
CA ILE A 563 -2.21 -11.50 -14.60
C ILE A 563 -3.36 -12.29 -13.98
N GLY A 564 -4.51 -11.65 -13.76
CA GLY A 564 -5.64 -12.35 -13.16
C GLY A 564 -7.00 -11.85 -13.61
N ALA A 565 -7.97 -12.76 -13.67
CA ALA A 565 -9.34 -12.50 -14.13
C ALA A 565 -9.41 -11.82 -15.51
N CYS A 566 -8.39 -11.97 -16.35
CA CYS A 566 -8.32 -11.39 -17.68
C CYS A 566 -8.85 -12.35 -18.74
N HIS A 567 -9.29 -11.80 -19.87
CA HIS A 567 -9.60 -12.55 -21.09
C HIS A 567 -8.66 -12.09 -22.20
N VAL A 568 -7.86 -13.02 -22.73
CA VAL A 568 -6.97 -12.80 -23.87
C VAL A 568 -7.50 -13.58 -25.07
N HIS A 569 -7.70 -12.90 -26.20
CA HIS A 569 -8.38 -13.48 -27.35
C HIS A 569 -8.00 -12.81 -28.66
N ASP A 570 -8.22 -13.52 -29.78
CA ASP A 570 -7.99 -13.03 -31.15
C ASP A 570 -6.59 -12.39 -31.32
N VAL A 571 -5.58 -13.09 -30.80
CA VAL A 571 -4.17 -12.71 -30.88
C VAL A 571 -3.47 -13.50 -31.99
N ILE A 572 -2.47 -12.86 -32.60
CA ILE A 572 -1.49 -13.51 -33.46
C ILE A 572 -0.16 -13.55 -32.70
N GLY A 573 0.45 -14.73 -32.56
CA GLY A 573 1.52 -15.02 -31.60
C GLY A 573 0.95 -15.47 -30.25
N ASP A 574 1.81 -15.56 -29.24
CA ASP A 574 1.39 -16.01 -27.91
C ASP A 574 0.38 -15.05 -27.27
N ASP A 575 -0.62 -15.60 -26.57
CA ASP A 575 -1.49 -14.78 -25.73
C ASP A 575 -0.68 -14.14 -24.60
N VAL A 576 0.19 -14.94 -23.94
CA VAL A 576 1.14 -14.47 -22.94
C VAL A 576 2.53 -15.03 -23.23
N PHE A 577 3.48 -14.15 -23.53
CA PHE A 577 4.90 -14.45 -23.67
C PHE A 577 5.73 -13.75 -22.58
N LEU A 578 6.31 -14.54 -21.70
CA LEU A 578 7.21 -14.08 -20.65
C LEU A 578 8.62 -14.62 -20.91
N GLN A 579 9.62 -13.76 -20.77
CA GLN A 579 11.02 -14.15 -20.99
C GLN A 579 11.99 -13.47 -20.03
N THR A 580 12.97 -14.22 -19.55
CA THR A 580 14.04 -13.72 -18.66
C THR A 580 13.48 -13.16 -17.36
N THR A 581 13.10 -14.06 -16.44
CA THR A 581 12.64 -13.69 -15.08
C THR A 581 13.77 -13.74 -14.07
N LYS A 582 14.03 -12.62 -13.40
CA LYS A 582 15.12 -12.45 -12.40
C LYS A 582 14.63 -12.72 -10.97
N GLY A 583 14.20 -13.94 -10.72
CA GLY A 583 13.60 -14.32 -9.43
C GLY A 583 12.19 -13.75 -9.21
N GLY A 584 11.73 -13.77 -7.95
CA GLY A 584 10.40 -13.28 -7.57
C GLY A 584 9.29 -14.28 -7.93
N TRP A 585 8.18 -13.76 -8.45
CA TRP A 585 6.97 -14.54 -8.77
C TRP A 585 6.45 -14.29 -10.19
N VAL A 586 5.89 -15.33 -10.79
CA VAL A 586 4.98 -15.23 -11.94
C VAL A 586 3.66 -15.84 -11.51
N ILE A 587 2.58 -15.06 -11.57
CA ILE A 587 1.26 -15.47 -11.13
C ILE A 587 0.26 -15.27 -12.27
N SER A 588 -0.43 -16.34 -12.66
CA SER A 588 -1.61 -16.32 -13.52
C SER A 588 -2.78 -16.90 -12.72
N GLU A 589 -3.89 -16.18 -12.61
CA GLU A 589 -5.06 -16.71 -11.93
C GLU A 589 -6.42 -16.37 -12.52
N GLY A 590 -7.27 -17.39 -12.71
CA GLY A 590 -8.66 -17.21 -13.14
C GLY A 590 -8.81 -16.56 -14.52
N ASN A 591 -7.81 -16.68 -15.38
CA ASN A 591 -7.83 -16.11 -16.72
C ASN A 591 -8.52 -17.03 -17.72
N ARG A 592 -8.98 -16.45 -18.83
CA ARG A 592 -9.43 -17.16 -20.01
C ARG A 592 -8.51 -16.81 -21.19
N TYR A 593 -7.98 -17.83 -21.84
CA TYR A 593 -7.17 -17.72 -23.04
C TYR A 593 -7.88 -18.46 -24.19
N ASP A 594 -8.28 -17.71 -25.21
CA ASP A 594 -8.90 -18.24 -26.42
C ASP A 594 -7.82 -18.68 -27.44
N PRO A 595 -8.17 -19.31 -28.59
CA PRO A 595 -7.18 -19.84 -29.53
C PRO A 595 -6.14 -18.81 -30.00
N ALA A 596 -4.87 -19.06 -29.63
CA ALA A 596 -3.72 -18.27 -30.05
C ALA A 596 -3.28 -18.65 -31.47
N ASN A 597 -3.37 -17.72 -32.43
CA ASN A 597 -3.06 -18.00 -33.83
C ASN A 597 -1.60 -17.68 -34.19
N GLY A 598 -1.06 -18.38 -35.18
CA GLY A 598 0.30 -18.19 -35.68
C GLY A 598 1.19 -19.40 -35.42
N ALA A 599 2.17 -19.62 -36.31
CA ALA A 599 2.87 -20.92 -36.41
C ALA A 599 3.47 -21.44 -35.08
N GLU A 600 3.92 -20.56 -34.19
CA GLU A 600 4.61 -20.92 -32.94
C GLU A 600 3.91 -20.35 -31.70
N ALA A 601 2.58 -20.16 -31.74
CA ALA A 601 1.83 -19.48 -30.68
C ALA A 601 1.32 -20.41 -29.56
N ASP A 602 1.63 -20.10 -28.31
CA ASP A 602 1.08 -20.72 -27.10
C ASP A 602 0.05 -19.79 -26.41
N ASN A 603 -0.89 -20.35 -25.63
CA ASN A 603 -1.69 -19.48 -24.74
C ASN A 603 -0.81 -18.86 -23.63
N PHE A 604 0.18 -19.60 -23.12
CA PHE A 604 1.06 -19.10 -22.08
C PHE A 604 2.45 -19.71 -22.20
N GLN A 605 3.44 -18.88 -22.50
CA GLN A 605 4.84 -19.27 -22.55
C GLN A 605 5.66 -18.47 -21.53
N LEU A 606 6.39 -19.20 -20.68
CA LEU A 606 7.46 -18.67 -19.85
C LEU A 606 8.81 -19.28 -20.26
N SER A 607 9.64 -18.48 -20.91
CA SER A 607 10.99 -18.82 -21.35
C SER A 607 12.07 -18.22 -20.43
N ASP A 608 13.21 -18.91 -20.29
CA ASP A 608 14.38 -18.40 -19.54
C ASP A 608 14.03 -17.98 -18.10
N ASN A 609 13.49 -18.91 -17.31
CA ASN A 609 13.18 -18.63 -15.90
C ASN A 609 14.43 -18.73 -15.01
N GLN A 610 14.95 -17.59 -14.56
CA GLN A 610 16.16 -17.50 -13.73
C GLN A 610 15.81 -17.43 -12.23
N GLY A 611 14.91 -18.31 -11.79
CA GLY A 611 14.62 -18.55 -10.37
C GLY A 611 13.33 -17.91 -9.83
N ALA A 612 12.40 -17.49 -10.68
CA ALA A 612 11.07 -17.06 -10.25
C ALA A 612 10.20 -18.26 -9.87
N ARG A 613 9.44 -18.15 -8.79
CA ARG A 613 8.37 -19.10 -8.46
C ARG A 613 7.19 -18.87 -9.39
N VAL A 614 6.57 -19.93 -9.88
CA VAL A 614 5.48 -19.83 -10.87
C VAL A 614 4.23 -20.46 -10.30
N ARG A 615 3.11 -19.73 -10.37
CA ARG A 615 1.79 -20.22 -9.97
C ARG A 615 0.78 -19.88 -11.05
N LEU A 616 0.24 -20.89 -11.71
CA LEU A 616 -0.86 -20.76 -12.66
C LEU A 616 -2.07 -21.50 -12.06
N SER A 617 -3.17 -20.80 -11.78
CA SER A 617 -4.24 -21.33 -10.93
C SER A 617 -5.62 -20.92 -11.41
N GLY A 618 -6.55 -21.85 -11.64
CA GLY A 618 -7.92 -21.47 -12.03
C GLY A 618 -8.06 -21.03 -13.48
N ASP A 619 -7.02 -21.14 -14.30
CA ASP A 619 -7.01 -20.65 -15.67
C ASP A 619 -7.71 -21.64 -16.64
N GLN A 620 -8.33 -21.07 -17.67
CA GLN A 620 -8.88 -21.81 -18.80
C GLN A 620 -8.08 -21.50 -20.07
N TYR A 621 -7.60 -22.56 -20.72
CA TYR A 621 -6.82 -22.49 -21.96
C TYR A 621 -7.54 -23.22 -23.08
N ASP A 622 -7.62 -22.62 -24.27
CA ASP A 622 -8.23 -23.24 -25.44
C ASP A 622 -7.41 -22.97 -26.71
N MET A 623 -6.85 -24.03 -27.29
CA MET A 623 -6.12 -24.00 -28.56
C MET A 623 -6.90 -24.69 -29.69
N ARG A 624 -8.15 -25.11 -29.46
CA ARG A 624 -8.93 -25.79 -30.50
C ARG A 624 -9.25 -24.81 -31.62
N GLY A 625 -8.88 -25.18 -32.85
CA GLY A 625 -9.07 -24.34 -34.02
C GLY A 625 -8.02 -23.23 -34.20
N ALA A 626 -7.00 -23.16 -33.33
CA ALA A 626 -5.85 -22.28 -33.53
C ALA A 626 -5.06 -22.70 -34.79
N SER A 627 -4.45 -21.72 -35.47
CA SER A 627 -3.52 -21.96 -36.59
C SER A 627 -2.06 -22.21 -36.16
N SER A 628 -1.87 -22.74 -34.95
CA SER A 628 -0.56 -22.88 -34.29
C SER A 628 0.02 -24.30 -34.37
N GLY A 629 1.36 -24.40 -34.31
CA GLY A 629 2.09 -25.65 -34.11
C GLY A 629 2.32 -26.03 -32.64
N LYS A 630 1.79 -25.25 -31.69
CA LYS A 630 2.07 -25.36 -30.24
C LYS A 630 0.83 -25.72 -29.42
N GLY A 631 0.84 -25.40 -28.12
CA GLY A 631 -0.13 -25.87 -27.15
C GLY A 631 -0.58 -24.78 -26.18
N CYS A 632 -1.10 -25.20 -25.02
CA CYS A 632 -1.64 -24.22 -24.07
C CYS A 632 -0.53 -23.59 -23.24
N VAL A 633 0.24 -24.39 -22.50
CA VAL A 633 1.22 -23.86 -21.53
C VAL A 633 2.60 -24.45 -21.74
N VAL A 634 3.60 -23.58 -21.81
CA VAL A 634 5.02 -23.94 -21.76
C VAL A 634 5.71 -23.19 -20.63
N VAL A 635 6.35 -23.92 -19.73
CA VAL A 635 7.20 -23.33 -18.68
C VAL A 635 8.59 -23.95 -18.76
N THR A 636 9.61 -23.09 -18.87
CA THR A 636 11.02 -23.50 -18.85
C THR A 636 11.71 -23.05 -17.57
N GLY A 637 12.82 -23.71 -17.22
CA GLY A 637 13.73 -23.32 -16.14
C GLY A 637 13.38 -23.92 -14.77
N ASN A 638 14.34 -23.84 -13.84
CA ASN A 638 14.24 -24.48 -12.54
C ASN A 638 13.49 -23.60 -11.55
N ALA A 639 12.19 -23.84 -11.46
CA ALA A 639 11.29 -23.06 -10.65
C ALA A 639 10.31 -23.98 -9.95
N GLY A 640 10.07 -23.75 -8.65
CA GLY A 640 8.95 -24.35 -7.94
C GLY A 640 7.64 -23.88 -8.57
N THR A 641 7.27 -24.54 -9.67
CA THR A 641 6.15 -24.22 -10.53
C THR A 641 4.97 -25.06 -10.12
N VAL A 642 3.85 -24.40 -9.90
CA VAL A 642 2.58 -25.05 -9.58
C VAL A 642 1.54 -24.60 -10.60
N ILE A 643 1.06 -25.55 -11.39
CA ILE A 643 -0.08 -25.37 -12.30
C ILE A 643 -1.24 -26.16 -11.70
N GLU A 644 -2.31 -25.47 -11.30
CA GLU A 644 -3.41 -26.11 -10.58
C GLU A 644 -4.81 -25.58 -10.91
N ASP A 645 -5.81 -26.42 -10.65
CA ASP A 645 -7.22 -26.03 -10.74
C ASP A 645 -7.61 -25.49 -12.14
N PHE A 646 -7.09 -26.10 -13.21
CA PHE A 646 -7.20 -25.57 -14.58
C PHE A 646 -8.03 -26.45 -15.52
N VAL A 647 -8.44 -25.84 -16.64
CA VAL A 647 -9.00 -26.56 -17.81
C VAL A 647 -8.17 -26.22 -19.05
N ALA A 648 -7.68 -27.21 -19.77
CA ALA A 648 -6.88 -27.02 -20.97
C ALA A 648 -7.40 -27.83 -22.16
N TYR A 649 -7.71 -27.16 -23.27
CA TYR A 649 -7.99 -27.79 -24.55
C TYR A 649 -6.79 -27.59 -25.47
N GLY A 650 -5.91 -28.58 -25.52
CA GLY A 650 -4.65 -28.49 -26.27
C GLY A 650 -4.82 -28.66 -27.77
N LEU A 651 -3.71 -28.41 -28.48
CA LEU A 651 -3.57 -28.64 -29.91
C LEU A 651 -2.39 -29.59 -30.18
N ASN A 652 -1.15 -29.11 -30.08
CA ASN A 652 0.03 -29.98 -30.08
C ASN A 652 0.29 -30.58 -28.70
N PHE A 653 0.06 -29.80 -27.64
CA PHE A 653 0.07 -30.28 -26.26
C PHE A 653 -0.90 -29.47 -25.41
N CYS A 654 -1.27 -29.99 -24.23
CA CYS A 654 -1.93 -29.15 -23.22
C CYS A 654 -0.86 -28.46 -22.37
N ILE A 655 -0.04 -29.23 -21.64
CA ILE A 655 0.98 -28.70 -20.75
C ILE A 655 2.37 -29.28 -21.10
N GLY A 656 3.32 -28.40 -21.41
CA GLY A 656 4.73 -28.71 -21.68
C GLY A 656 5.64 -28.15 -20.58
N LEU A 657 6.47 -29.01 -19.98
CA LEU A 657 7.31 -28.66 -18.83
C LEU A 657 8.78 -28.92 -19.15
N ASN A 658 9.59 -27.86 -19.11
CA ASN A 658 10.97 -27.85 -19.59
C ASN A 658 11.93 -27.31 -18.51
N GLY A 659 11.92 -27.94 -17.33
CA GLY A 659 12.77 -27.59 -16.18
C GLY A 659 12.47 -28.47 -14.98
N ASP A 660 13.15 -28.26 -13.86
CA ASP A 660 12.99 -29.10 -12.66
C ASP A 660 11.89 -28.59 -11.70
N ASN A 661 11.43 -29.47 -10.81
CA ASN A 661 10.53 -29.14 -9.68
C ASN A 661 9.15 -28.61 -10.10
N MET A 662 8.49 -29.35 -11.00
CA MET A 662 7.22 -28.96 -11.60
C MET A 662 6.05 -29.75 -10.99
N VAL A 663 5.02 -29.05 -10.54
CA VAL A 663 3.77 -29.65 -10.03
C VAL A 663 2.62 -29.28 -10.95
N VAL A 664 1.91 -30.28 -11.46
CA VAL A 664 0.67 -30.10 -12.22
C VAL A 664 -0.42 -30.90 -11.52
N ARG A 665 -1.47 -30.23 -11.04
CA ARG A 665 -2.49 -30.92 -10.25
C ARG A 665 -3.92 -30.40 -10.39
N ARG A 666 -4.90 -31.25 -10.05
CA ARG A 666 -6.32 -30.88 -10.01
C ARG A 666 -6.81 -30.22 -11.32
N GLY A 667 -6.43 -30.80 -12.46
CA GLY A 667 -6.68 -30.23 -13.78
C GLY A 667 -7.42 -31.18 -14.71
N ARG A 668 -8.11 -30.61 -15.71
CA ARG A 668 -8.72 -31.35 -16.82
C ARG A 668 -8.07 -30.92 -18.13
N MET A 669 -7.67 -31.88 -18.94
CA MET A 669 -7.01 -31.58 -20.21
C MET A 669 -7.48 -32.49 -21.35
N SER A 670 -7.57 -31.95 -22.56
CA SER A 670 -8.02 -32.72 -23.73
C SER A 670 -7.61 -32.17 -25.09
N SER A 671 -7.89 -32.94 -26.15
CA SER A 671 -7.84 -32.52 -27.57
C SER A 671 -6.44 -32.33 -28.19
N ALA A 672 -5.35 -32.66 -27.49
CA ALA A 672 -4.00 -32.57 -28.04
C ALA A 672 -3.74 -33.67 -29.10
N ARG A 673 -4.08 -33.39 -30.36
CA ARG A 673 -4.06 -34.34 -31.48
C ARG A 673 -3.33 -33.87 -32.74
N LEU A 674 -2.69 -32.70 -32.74
CA LEU A 674 -2.08 -32.12 -33.95
C LEU A 674 -1.10 -33.07 -34.65
N ASN A 675 -0.22 -33.69 -33.88
CA ASN A 675 0.83 -34.59 -34.35
C ASN A 675 0.72 -35.95 -33.66
N ALA A 676 1.26 -37.01 -34.27
CA ALA A 676 1.32 -38.33 -33.63
C ALA A 676 2.03 -38.33 -32.26
N TYR A 677 2.91 -37.34 -32.03
CA TYR A 677 3.58 -37.18 -30.76
C TYR A 677 2.84 -36.30 -29.76
N SER A 678 1.73 -35.65 -30.12
CA SER A 678 0.99 -34.70 -29.26
C SER A 678 0.52 -35.30 -27.94
N TRP A 679 0.52 -34.50 -26.87
CA TRP A 679 0.31 -35.00 -25.51
C TRP A 679 -0.57 -34.14 -24.60
N GLY A 680 -1.15 -34.76 -23.57
CA GLY A 680 -1.81 -34.03 -22.48
C GLY A 680 -0.80 -33.27 -21.62
N VAL A 681 -0.07 -33.98 -20.76
CA VAL A 681 0.98 -33.43 -19.91
C VAL A 681 2.30 -34.16 -20.14
N GLY A 682 3.41 -33.43 -20.18
CA GLY A 682 4.68 -34.05 -20.44
C GLY A 682 5.86 -33.10 -20.60
N VAL A 683 6.99 -33.70 -20.97
CA VAL A 683 8.26 -33.02 -21.20
C VAL A 683 8.56 -33.03 -22.69
N GLY A 684 8.87 -31.85 -23.24
CA GLY A 684 9.14 -31.67 -24.67
C GLY A 684 10.57 -31.23 -24.98
N GLU A 685 11.46 -31.16 -23.98
CA GLU A 685 12.75 -30.48 -24.12
C GLU A 685 13.94 -31.40 -24.41
N SER A 686 15.03 -30.78 -24.89
CA SER A 686 16.33 -31.40 -25.13
C SER A 686 17.22 -31.55 -23.89
N THR A 687 16.90 -30.88 -22.80
CA THR A 687 17.62 -30.96 -21.53
C THR A 687 17.00 -32.00 -20.61
N GLY A 688 17.80 -32.55 -19.69
CA GLY A 688 17.29 -33.38 -18.61
C GLY A 688 16.38 -32.60 -17.67
N VAL A 689 15.39 -33.26 -17.08
CA VAL A 689 14.50 -32.68 -16.06
C VAL A 689 14.35 -33.63 -14.88
N ARG A 690 14.03 -33.08 -13.71
CA ARG A 690 13.82 -33.87 -12.50
C ARG A 690 12.68 -33.38 -11.62
N GLN A 691 12.18 -34.29 -10.77
CA GLN A 691 11.26 -33.98 -9.67
C GLN A 691 9.93 -33.38 -10.13
N HIS A 692 9.24 -34.05 -11.05
CA HIS A 692 7.90 -33.66 -11.46
C HIS A 692 6.84 -34.42 -10.64
N LEU A 693 5.75 -33.74 -10.33
CA LEU A 693 4.55 -34.35 -9.74
C LEU A 693 3.33 -34.04 -10.62
N TYR A 694 2.69 -35.09 -11.13
CA TYR A 694 1.39 -35.01 -11.78
C TYR A 694 0.35 -35.66 -10.87
N GLU A 695 -0.64 -34.89 -10.42
CA GLU A 695 -1.55 -35.35 -9.37
C GLU A 695 -3.01 -34.94 -9.61
N ASP A 696 -3.97 -35.83 -9.38
CA ASP A 696 -5.40 -35.52 -9.49
C ASP A 696 -5.79 -34.92 -10.87
N LEU A 697 -5.34 -35.57 -11.95
CA LEU A 697 -5.57 -35.11 -13.32
C LEU A 697 -6.56 -36.01 -14.07
N VAL A 698 -7.38 -35.39 -14.93
CA VAL A 698 -8.16 -36.10 -15.95
C VAL A 698 -7.69 -35.67 -17.33
N ILE A 699 -7.14 -36.62 -18.08
CA ILE A 699 -6.57 -36.42 -19.41
C ILE A 699 -7.41 -37.21 -20.40
N SER A 700 -7.90 -36.56 -21.46
CA SER A 700 -8.78 -37.24 -22.40
C SER A 700 -8.56 -36.84 -23.85
N ASP A 701 -8.84 -37.73 -24.79
CA ASP A 701 -8.88 -37.38 -26.22
C ASP A 701 -7.56 -36.77 -26.74
N CYS A 702 -6.42 -37.28 -26.28
CA CYS A 702 -5.09 -36.90 -26.75
C CYS A 702 -4.45 -38.06 -27.54
N ASN A 703 -3.44 -37.76 -28.37
CA ASN A 703 -2.64 -38.84 -28.95
C ASN A 703 -1.82 -39.55 -27.86
N ARG A 704 -1.21 -38.79 -26.94
CA ARG A 704 -0.57 -39.32 -25.72
C ARG A 704 -1.18 -38.68 -24.49
N GLY A 705 -1.48 -39.46 -23.45
CA GLY A 705 -1.99 -38.93 -22.19
C GLY A 705 -0.89 -38.24 -21.38
N VAL A 706 -0.08 -39.06 -20.71
CA VAL A 706 1.16 -38.64 -20.04
C VAL A 706 2.33 -38.98 -20.95
N SER A 707 3.18 -37.99 -21.27
CA SER A 707 4.33 -38.18 -22.17
C SER A 707 5.65 -37.88 -21.46
N ILE A 708 6.44 -38.92 -21.24
CA ILE A 708 7.80 -38.85 -20.73
C ILE A 708 8.76 -38.97 -21.92
N SER A 709 8.97 -37.84 -22.60
CA SER A 709 9.68 -37.76 -23.88
C SER A 709 10.64 -36.58 -23.92
N GLY A 710 11.20 -36.26 -25.09
CA GLY A 710 12.11 -35.13 -25.28
C GLY A 710 12.59 -34.99 -26.71
N ILE A 711 13.37 -33.95 -27.00
CA ILE A 711 14.00 -33.74 -28.30
C ILE A 711 15.49 -34.11 -28.21
N GLY A 712 16.04 -34.78 -29.23
CA GLY A 712 17.45 -35.17 -29.25
C GLY A 712 17.76 -36.48 -28.53
N GLY A 713 18.84 -37.12 -28.99
CA GLY A 713 19.28 -38.46 -28.55
C GLY A 713 18.36 -39.61 -28.99
N GLY A 714 18.71 -40.83 -28.58
CA GLY A 714 17.92 -42.04 -28.83
C GLY A 714 17.11 -42.46 -27.61
N VAL A 715 16.37 -43.57 -27.74
CA VAL A 715 15.47 -44.07 -26.68
C VAL A 715 16.14 -44.33 -25.32
N ASN A 716 17.42 -44.73 -25.35
CA ASN A 716 18.23 -45.05 -24.16
C ASN A 716 19.36 -44.04 -23.90
N SER A 717 19.48 -43.01 -24.73
CA SER A 717 20.61 -42.05 -24.71
C SER A 717 20.17 -40.59 -24.84
N GLY A 718 18.87 -40.35 -24.93
CA GLY A 718 18.27 -39.02 -24.89
C GLY A 718 18.27 -38.44 -23.48
N PRO A 719 17.74 -37.23 -23.33
CA PRO A 719 17.80 -36.50 -22.07
C PRO A 719 17.03 -37.20 -20.94
N ASP A 720 17.61 -37.14 -19.73
CA ASP A 720 17.09 -37.80 -18.54
C ASP A 720 15.76 -37.24 -18.03
N ARG A 721 14.92 -38.13 -17.49
CA ARG A 721 13.62 -37.83 -16.86
C ARG A 721 13.60 -38.43 -15.46
N ALA A 722 14.23 -37.74 -14.52
CA ALA A 722 14.48 -38.28 -13.19
C ALA A 722 13.34 -37.97 -12.20
N ASP A 723 13.04 -38.94 -11.34
CA ASP A 723 12.18 -38.74 -10.17
C ASP A 723 10.78 -38.20 -10.52
N ILE A 724 10.19 -38.73 -11.59
CA ILE A 724 8.84 -38.35 -12.03
C ILE A 724 7.81 -39.13 -11.22
N THR A 725 6.87 -38.42 -10.61
CA THR A 725 5.81 -39.02 -9.79
C THR A 725 4.44 -38.72 -10.38
N VAL A 726 3.60 -39.75 -10.51
CA VAL A 726 2.22 -39.62 -10.95
C VAL A 726 1.28 -40.24 -9.92
N ARG A 727 0.25 -39.50 -9.50
CA ARG A 727 -0.70 -39.91 -8.46
C ARG A 727 -2.13 -39.59 -8.87
N ARG A 728 -3.02 -40.57 -8.85
CA ARG A 728 -4.47 -40.37 -9.10
C ARG A 728 -4.72 -39.63 -10.42
N VAL A 729 -4.11 -40.12 -11.50
CA VAL A 729 -4.30 -39.58 -12.85
C VAL A 729 -5.15 -40.54 -13.66
N THR A 730 -6.24 -40.06 -14.24
CA THR A 730 -7.08 -40.82 -15.17
C THR A 730 -6.77 -40.37 -16.60
N VAL A 731 -6.41 -41.33 -17.45
CA VAL A 731 -6.22 -41.11 -18.88
C VAL A 731 -7.29 -41.87 -19.65
N GLN A 732 -8.02 -41.20 -20.52
CA GLN A 732 -9.15 -41.81 -21.23
C GLN A 732 -9.24 -41.46 -22.71
N ASN A 733 -9.67 -42.41 -23.54
CA ASN A 733 -9.87 -42.21 -24.99
C ASN A 733 -8.61 -41.68 -25.71
N CYS A 734 -7.43 -42.01 -25.20
CA CYS A 734 -6.14 -41.61 -25.80
C CYS A 734 -5.61 -42.72 -26.71
N GLN A 735 -4.79 -42.36 -27.71
CA GLN A 735 -4.14 -43.37 -28.54
C GLN A 735 -3.09 -44.14 -27.73
N THR A 736 -2.30 -43.44 -26.92
CA THR A 736 -1.43 -44.01 -25.90
C THR A 736 -1.69 -43.34 -24.55
N GLY A 737 -1.90 -44.13 -23.50
CA GLY A 737 -2.14 -43.64 -22.16
C GLY A 737 -0.90 -43.01 -21.53
N LEU A 738 0.16 -43.82 -21.38
CA LEU A 738 1.47 -43.43 -20.87
C LEU A 738 2.55 -43.77 -21.92
N TRP A 739 3.28 -42.74 -22.37
CA TRP A 739 4.37 -42.88 -23.32
C TRP A 739 5.71 -42.60 -22.66
N ILE A 740 6.68 -43.50 -22.83
CA ILE A 740 8.03 -43.37 -22.27
C ILE A 740 9.05 -43.76 -23.34
N ASP A 741 9.88 -42.81 -23.76
CA ASP A 741 10.96 -43.08 -24.73
C ASP A 741 12.28 -42.40 -24.38
N ARG A 742 12.46 -41.97 -23.13
CA ARG A 742 13.71 -41.37 -22.62
C ARG A 742 14.11 -42.05 -21.31
N PRO A 743 15.40 -42.06 -20.93
CA PRO A 743 15.82 -42.61 -19.64
C PRO A 743 14.97 -42.02 -18.51
N THR A 744 14.30 -42.88 -17.74
CA THR A 744 13.26 -42.44 -16.80
C THR A 744 13.38 -43.16 -15.46
N SER A 745 13.12 -42.44 -14.36
CA SER A 745 12.97 -43.00 -13.02
C SER A 745 11.80 -42.35 -12.26
N GLY A 746 11.36 -43.01 -11.18
CA GLY A 746 10.28 -42.53 -10.32
C GLY A 746 9.08 -43.47 -10.26
N ASP A 747 7.93 -42.95 -9.85
CA ASP A 747 6.70 -43.71 -9.63
C ASP A 747 5.59 -43.23 -10.56
N LEU A 748 5.30 -44.02 -11.59
CA LEU A 748 4.24 -43.77 -12.56
C LEU A 748 3.02 -44.69 -12.32
N SER A 749 2.98 -45.41 -11.20
CA SER A 749 1.92 -46.39 -10.91
C SER A 749 0.54 -45.77 -10.71
N GLY A 750 0.47 -44.48 -10.39
CA GLY A 750 -0.78 -43.76 -10.13
C GLY A 750 -1.62 -43.41 -11.36
N VAL A 751 -1.34 -43.97 -12.54
CA VAL A 751 -2.14 -43.78 -13.76
C VAL A 751 -3.19 -44.87 -13.90
N SER A 752 -4.44 -44.46 -14.14
CA SER A 752 -5.56 -45.34 -14.50
C SER A 752 -5.98 -45.07 -15.95
N PHE A 753 -6.23 -46.13 -16.71
CA PHE A 753 -6.59 -46.06 -18.13
C PHE A 753 -8.04 -46.44 -18.36
N VAL A 754 -8.72 -45.70 -19.23
CA VAL A 754 -10.09 -45.98 -19.69
C VAL A 754 -10.12 -45.86 -21.22
N ASP A 755 -10.42 -46.93 -21.93
CA ASP A 755 -10.57 -46.92 -23.40
C ASP A 755 -9.38 -46.28 -24.15
N CYS A 756 -8.15 -46.48 -23.66
CA CYS A 756 -6.94 -46.14 -24.39
C CYS A 756 -6.60 -47.25 -25.39
N ALA A 757 -6.15 -46.90 -26.60
CA ALA A 757 -5.77 -47.93 -27.58
C ALA A 757 -4.51 -48.71 -27.15
N VAL A 758 -3.58 -48.01 -26.49
CA VAL A 758 -2.43 -48.59 -25.81
C VAL A 758 -2.36 -47.96 -24.42
N ASN A 759 -2.36 -48.77 -23.35
CA ASN A 759 -2.26 -48.24 -21.98
C ASN A 759 -0.86 -47.67 -21.72
N VAL A 760 0.19 -48.47 -21.96
CA VAL A 760 1.58 -48.07 -21.76
C VAL A 760 2.43 -48.44 -22.99
N ASP A 761 3.17 -47.48 -23.53
CA ASP A 761 4.24 -47.69 -24.51
C ASP A 761 5.57 -47.26 -23.85
N ASN A 762 6.28 -48.24 -23.26
CA ASN A 762 7.59 -48.02 -22.66
C ASN A 762 8.68 -48.57 -23.58
N ARG A 763 9.53 -47.69 -24.09
CA ARG A 763 10.60 -48.03 -25.04
C ARG A 763 11.98 -48.03 -24.40
N THR A 764 12.12 -47.39 -23.24
CA THR A 764 13.42 -47.25 -22.57
C THR A 764 13.67 -48.39 -21.60
N THR A 765 14.94 -48.77 -21.48
CA THR A 765 15.44 -49.59 -20.36
C THR A 765 16.50 -48.85 -19.55
N ALA A 766 16.82 -47.62 -19.95
CA ALA A 766 17.83 -46.80 -19.30
C ALA A 766 17.23 -46.05 -18.11
N MET A 767 18.01 -45.96 -17.03
CA MET A 767 17.70 -45.10 -15.89
C MET A 767 18.66 -43.90 -15.86
N PRO A 768 18.18 -42.72 -15.46
CA PRO A 768 19.03 -41.57 -15.20
C PRO A 768 20.08 -41.89 -14.14
N ALA A 769 21.34 -41.53 -14.38
CA ALA A 769 22.45 -41.84 -13.46
C ALA A 769 22.34 -41.10 -12.12
N ASP A 770 21.78 -39.89 -12.12
CA ASP A 770 21.67 -39.03 -10.94
C ASP A 770 20.27 -39.07 -10.28
N SER A 771 19.52 -40.14 -10.54
CA SER A 771 18.18 -40.35 -9.98
C SER A 771 18.22 -40.60 -8.47
N GLN A 772 17.25 -40.06 -7.72
CA GLN A 772 17.03 -40.46 -6.32
C GLN A 772 16.19 -41.73 -6.21
N ALA A 773 15.31 -41.97 -7.16
CA ALA A 773 14.58 -43.21 -7.28
C ALA A 773 15.51 -44.32 -7.80
N GLU A 774 15.54 -45.46 -7.11
CA GLU A 774 16.34 -46.63 -7.50
C GLU A 774 15.70 -47.43 -8.65
N SER A 775 14.48 -47.08 -9.05
CA SER A 775 13.71 -47.79 -10.08
C SER A 775 12.68 -46.90 -10.79
N LEU A 776 12.11 -47.46 -11.86
CA LEU A 776 10.90 -46.96 -12.51
C LEU A 776 9.73 -47.88 -12.18
N THR A 777 8.73 -47.38 -11.46
CA THR A 777 7.50 -48.12 -11.16
C THR A 777 6.42 -47.80 -12.20
N LEU A 778 5.86 -48.82 -12.84
CA LEU A 778 4.80 -48.69 -13.86
C LEU A 778 3.42 -49.11 -13.30
N PRO A 779 2.30 -48.71 -13.93
CA PRO A 779 0.97 -49.17 -13.56
C PRO A 779 0.84 -50.69 -13.57
N GLN A 780 0.03 -51.26 -12.66
CA GLN A 780 -0.15 -52.71 -12.54
C GLN A 780 -0.82 -53.37 -13.76
N SER A 781 -1.49 -52.58 -14.60
CA SER A 781 -2.14 -53.01 -15.85
C SER A 781 -1.27 -52.76 -17.10
N TYR A 782 0.06 -52.73 -16.93
CA TYR A 782 1.08 -52.65 -17.99
C TYR A 782 0.90 -53.73 -19.07
#